data_AF-A0A3D1YNG3-F1
#
_entry.id   AF-A0A3D1YNG3-F1
#
_cell.length_a   1.000
_cell.length_b   1.000
_cell.length_c   1.000
_cell.angle_alpha   90.00
_cell.angle_beta   90.00
_cell.angle_gamma   90.00
#
_symmetry.space_group_name_H-M   'P 1'
#
loop_
_entity.id
_entity.type
_entity.pdbx_description
1 polymer ?
#
loop_
_entity_poly.entity_id
_entity_poly.type
_entity_poly.pdbx_seq_one_letter_code
_entity_poly.pdbx_strand_id
1 'polypeptide(L)'
;MNSLNVEMFVVVSWLSYKRMPFIKRRRVSFGVKLFSALLAFGVSTFLTMQTSANTSELQVANLGTCSLESGGQINNCVVTYRVFGERNADASNIVLMPTWVNGSSQALADSNYLGPGGIVDTNKYQVIAIDALGNGSSSSPSNYDQDVFPAISIRDMVTSQYRLVTEHMGLERVHAVVGASMGAYQTYEWLIMYPDFADRFIPIEGTPWTTFYGYLRDQILLATLKLDLEDPKQFEAAKSIVGALKGLVYWTPDYLNREMGDGDFEAAYSALEGSPSLSDLRNALSHREAIATHDIRRDRPDFLNTVKALSGSKVLAVVYEEDMAVNPEPNWDFSSILGFEVIEFPGDCGHFGPNPECYQDQLIPIVDDFLALDFPIMERHALTVNGVEREYFLHTPETRESAPLPLLIALHGWGSTATGFSRIYGLNNHADKNGYAIAYLQGSNFYAPLAWADGLHFVSSWNDEASNLTPTAAGPHCTVDRLPYPCPPDCGSCNHCGWTSCGDDLTFVDDVIKELSQRANIDKERIYLLGNSNGATMAQRYACENSARVAGVVLLISQMPPGHTCGPSKALPMFHYYGGLDDNVGHDGEATSDGWIFSSAADNTRVWAEHVGCQNPPQLWQSDLSDKFGWECSVYRDCGSEKVEVVSCKDPDQHHELGEQRIPWIPANCVTESQAGSLPGQPLCPDNASVRPQSAMDVFWGFISQY
;
A
#
# COMPACT_ATOMS: atom_id res chain seq x y z
N MET A 1 2.69 41.84 -68.84
CA MET A 1 2.86 42.95 -67.87
C MET A 1 2.68 42.35 -66.48
N ASN A 2 3.80 42.15 -65.78
CA ASN A 2 4.05 42.29 -64.32
C ASN A 2 3.13 41.52 -63.32
N SER A 3 3.54 40.94 -62.18
CA SER A 3 4.82 40.50 -61.52
C SER A 3 4.48 40.05 -60.07
N LEU A 4 5.11 39.10 -59.36
CA LEU A 4 6.26 38.21 -59.64
C LEU A 4 6.28 37.01 -58.63
N ASN A 5 7.05 35.97 -58.98
CA ASN A 5 7.72 34.91 -58.17
C ASN A 5 8.39 35.42 -56.84
N VAL A 6 8.80 34.64 -55.81
CA VAL A 6 8.88 33.18 -55.46
C VAL A 6 9.37 33.02 -53.98
N GLU A 7 9.17 31.84 -53.33
CA GLU A 7 9.91 31.32 -52.12
C GLU A 7 9.73 32.02 -50.73
N MET A 8 9.96 31.44 -49.53
CA MET A 8 10.25 30.06 -49.00
C MET A 8 10.12 30.01 -47.44
N PHE A 9 10.27 28.81 -46.84
CA PHE A 9 10.66 28.49 -45.42
C PHE A 9 9.64 28.55 -44.24
N VAL A 10 9.30 27.33 -43.77
CA VAL A 10 9.46 26.74 -42.41
C VAL A 10 8.57 27.11 -41.20
N VAL A 11 8.13 26.01 -40.57
CA VAL A 11 7.49 25.80 -39.27
C VAL A 11 8.39 26.18 -38.08
N VAL A 12 7.94 27.03 -37.16
CA VAL A 12 8.25 27.02 -35.69
C VAL A 12 7.12 27.72 -34.92
N SER A 13 6.86 27.27 -33.67
CA SER A 13 5.96 27.90 -32.67
C SER A 13 4.46 27.62 -32.90
N TRP A 14 3.62 27.30 -31.90
CA TRP A 14 3.59 27.86 -30.54
C TRP A 14 3.25 26.87 -29.42
N LEU A 15 4.15 26.77 -28.42
CA LEU A 15 3.80 26.44 -27.03
C LEU A 15 3.23 27.71 -26.36
N SER A 16 1.99 27.66 -25.86
CA SER A 16 1.45 28.65 -24.91
C SER A 16 0.17 28.17 -24.24
N TYR A 17 0.33 27.38 -23.17
CA TYR A 17 -0.78 27.04 -22.28
C TYR A 17 -1.34 28.29 -21.59
N LYS A 18 -2.62 28.62 -21.83
CA LYS A 18 -3.37 29.57 -21.01
C LYS A 18 -4.08 28.82 -19.88
N ARG A 19 -3.59 28.95 -18.65
CA ARG A 19 -4.38 28.62 -17.44
C ARG A 19 -5.45 29.71 -17.21
N MET A 20 -6.73 29.32 -17.12
CA MET A 20 -7.82 30.00 -16.37
C MET A 20 -9.18 29.32 -16.65
N PRO A 21 -10.14 29.27 -15.71
CA PRO A 21 -9.99 29.02 -14.27
C PRO A 21 -11.00 27.96 -13.72
N PHE A 22 -10.62 27.27 -12.64
CA PHE A 22 -11.47 26.27 -11.95
C PHE A 22 -12.77 26.86 -11.39
N ILE A 23 -13.88 26.12 -11.56
CA ILE A 23 -15.15 26.35 -10.86
C ILE A 23 -15.03 25.83 -9.42
N LYS A 24 -15.08 26.74 -8.44
CA LYS A 24 -15.02 26.38 -7.01
C LYS A 24 -16.32 25.75 -6.52
N ARG A 25 -16.26 24.54 -5.95
CA ARG A 25 -17.13 24.17 -4.81
C ARG A 25 -16.65 24.89 -3.53
N ARG A 26 -17.56 25.07 -2.58
CA ARG A 26 -17.46 26.09 -1.51
C ARG A 26 -16.31 25.85 -0.52
N ARG A 27 -15.52 26.89 -0.23
CA ARG A 27 -14.85 27.10 1.07
C ARG A 27 -15.26 28.45 1.66
N VAL A 28 -15.45 28.48 2.97
CA VAL A 28 -15.89 29.66 3.75
C VAL A 28 -14.79 30.72 3.77
N SER A 29 -15.15 32.01 3.68
CA SER A 29 -14.20 33.11 3.62
C SER A 29 -14.02 33.82 4.97
N PHE A 30 -12.78 33.93 5.43
CA PHE A 30 -12.33 35.13 6.16
C PHE A 30 -11.60 36.04 5.17
N GLY A 31 -11.89 37.35 5.21
CA GLY A 31 -11.50 38.29 4.15
C GLY A 31 -10.46 39.32 4.59
N VAL A 32 -9.58 39.69 3.66
CA VAL A 32 -8.81 40.95 3.67
C VAL A 32 -8.89 41.59 2.27
N LYS A 33 -8.81 42.92 2.21
CA LYS A 33 -9.22 43.76 1.07
C LYS A 33 -8.19 43.85 -0.06
N LEU A 34 -8.69 44.14 -1.27
CA LEU A 34 -7.91 44.52 -2.46
C LEU A 34 -7.01 45.75 -2.20
N PHE A 35 -5.88 45.82 -2.91
CA PHE A 35 -5.47 47.01 -3.66
C PHE A 35 -4.76 46.62 -4.96
N SER A 36 -4.87 47.45 -5.99
CA SER A 36 -4.49 47.11 -7.37
C SER A 36 -3.32 47.94 -7.90
N ALA A 37 -2.55 47.32 -8.81
CA ALA A 37 -1.72 47.93 -9.86
C ALA A 37 -0.47 48.75 -9.47
N LEU A 38 0.68 48.40 -10.06
CA LEU A 38 1.29 49.14 -11.18
C LEU A 38 2.54 48.42 -11.73
N LEU A 39 2.84 48.63 -13.02
CA LEU A 39 4.06 48.13 -13.68
C LEU A 39 5.30 48.91 -13.23
N ALA A 40 6.44 48.22 -13.14
CA ALA A 40 7.75 48.83 -13.33
C ALA A 40 8.71 47.83 -14.01
N PHE A 41 9.44 48.30 -15.02
CA PHE A 41 10.48 47.53 -15.71
C PHE A 41 11.66 47.24 -14.76
N GLY A 42 12.12 45.99 -14.76
CA GLY A 42 13.38 45.58 -14.12
C GLY A 42 14.07 44.52 -14.97
N VAL A 43 15.11 44.91 -15.72
CA VAL A 43 15.95 43.95 -16.44
C VAL A 43 16.73 43.16 -15.39
N SER A 44 16.55 41.85 -15.37
CA SER A 44 17.43 40.93 -14.64
C SER A 44 17.57 39.66 -15.44
N THR A 45 18.82 39.24 -15.57
CA THR A 45 19.27 38.03 -16.27
C THR A 45 18.42 36.83 -15.92
N PHE A 46 17.72 36.27 -16.90
CA PHE A 46 17.30 34.88 -16.84
C PHE A 46 18.56 34.02 -16.81
N LEU A 47 18.95 33.56 -15.62
CA LEU A 47 19.66 32.30 -15.51
C LEU A 47 18.67 31.25 -16.01
N THR A 48 18.90 30.71 -17.21
CA THR A 48 18.25 29.47 -17.62
C THR A 48 18.73 28.38 -16.66
N MET A 49 17.94 28.08 -15.62
CA MET A 49 18.01 26.78 -14.99
C MET A 49 17.77 25.76 -16.10
N GLN A 50 18.84 25.10 -16.52
CA GLN A 50 18.73 23.91 -17.34
C GLN A 50 18.05 22.87 -16.46
N THR A 51 16.76 22.64 -16.71
CA THR A 51 16.11 21.40 -16.31
C THR A 51 16.95 20.26 -16.86
N SER A 52 17.56 19.48 -15.97
CA SER A 52 18.28 18.27 -16.35
C SER A 52 17.32 17.38 -17.14
N ALA A 53 17.64 17.13 -18.41
CA ALA A 53 16.72 16.47 -19.31
C ALA A 53 16.53 14.99 -18.94
N ASN A 54 15.30 14.48 -19.00
CA ASN A 54 14.96 13.06 -18.90
C ASN A 54 15.42 12.27 -20.15
N THR A 55 16.71 12.36 -20.49
CA THR A 55 17.29 11.81 -21.71
C THR A 55 18.37 10.78 -21.38
N SER A 56 17.98 9.51 -21.32
CA SER A 56 18.92 8.38 -21.41
C SER A 56 19.21 8.06 -22.88
N GLU A 57 20.46 7.73 -23.18
CA GLU A 57 20.85 7.12 -24.45
C GLU A 57 20.17 5.75 -24.62
N LEU A 58 19.72 5.43 -25.83
CA LEU A 58 19.16 4.12 -26.17
C LEU A 58 20.29 3.10 -26.33
N GLN A 59 20.25 2.06 -25.51
CA GLN A 59 21.18 0.93 -25.55
C GLN A 59 20.59 -0.22 -26.38
N VAL A 60 21.47 -1.05 -26.94
CA VAL A 60 21.11 -2.13 -27.87
C VAL A 60 21.85 -3.41 -27.46
N ALA A 61 21.11 -4.42 -27.02
CA ALA A 61 21.65 -5.75 -26.73
C ALA A 61 21.26 -6.74 -27.82
N ASN A 62 22.24 -7.52 -28.29
CA ASN A 62 22.00 -8.63 -29.22
C ASN A 62 22.09 -9.96 -28.46
N LEU A 63 20.97 -10.66 -28.37
CA LEU A 63 20.79 -11.92 -27.64
C LEU A 63 21.04 -13.16 -28.53
N GLY A 64 21.57 -12.97 -29.76
CA GLY A 64 21.81 -14.05 -30.71
C GLY A 64 20.51 -14.58 -31.30
N THR A 65 20.07 -15.76 -30.86
CA THR A 65 18.77 -16.32 -31.24
C THR A 65 17.84 -16.28 -30.02
N CYS A 66 16.61 -15.80 -30.19
CA CYS A 66 15.53 -15.96 -29.21
C CYS A 66 14.61 -17.08 -29.69
N SER A 67 14.58 -18.21 -28.98
CA SER A 67 13.56 -19.24 -29.16
C SER A 67 12.24 -18.76 -28.55
N LEU A 68 11.13 -19.08 -29.22
CA LEU A 68 9.79 -18.62 -28.85
C LEU A 68 8.92 -19.78 -28.34
N GLU A 69 7.93 -19.46 -27.51
CA GLU A 69 6.92 -20.38 -27.00
C GLU A 69 6.15 -21.10 -28.11
N SER A 70 5.98 -20.46 -29.27
CA SER A 70 5.40 -21.04 -30.48
C SER A 70 6.25 -22.14 -31.15
N GLY A 71 7.48 -22.38 -30.65
CA GLY A 71 8.49 -23.21 -31.30
C GLY A 71 9.23 -22.51 -32.45
N GLY A 72 8.88 -21.25 -32.75
CA GLY A 72 9.60 -20.39 -33.68
C GLY A 72 10.89 -19.81 -33.08
N GLN A 73 11.59 -18.98 -33.87
CA GLN A 73 12.78 -18.26 -33.41
C GLN A 73 12.96 -16.91 -34.10
N ILE A 74 13.46 -15.92 -33.35
CA ILE A 74 13.97 -14.66 -33.89
C ILE A 74 15.50 -14.79 -33.99
N ASN A 75 16.02 -14.74 -35.21
CA ASN A 75 17.46 -14.76 -35.48
C ASN A 75 18.04 -13.34 -35.38
N ASN A 76 19.22 -13.17 -34.79
CA ASN A 76 19.79 -11.85 -34.50
C ASN A 76 18.81 -11.00 -33.66
N CYS A 77 18.29 -11.63 -32.60
CA CYS A 77 17.33 -11.07 -31.67
C CYS A 77 17.93 -9.88 -30.92
N VAL A 78 17.37 -8.69 -31.14
CA VAL A 78 17.80 -7.43 -30.53
C VAL A 78 16.75 -6.96 -29.54
N VAL A 79 17.19 -6.61 -28.33
CA VAL A 79 16.39 -5.93 -27.32
C VAL A 79 17.03 -4.57 -27.06
N THR A 80 16.23 -3.52 -27.14
CA THR A 80 16.64 -2.14 -26.84
C THR A 80 16.14 -1.71 -25.47
N TYR A 81 16.87 -0.82 -24.80
CA TYR A 81 16.53 -0.37 -23.46
C TYR A 81 17.18 0.99 -23.13
N ARG A 82 16.71 1.63 -22.06
CA ARG A 82 17.32 2.82 -21.46
C ARG A 82 17.57 2.59 -19.98
N VAL A 83 18.52 3.35 -19.41
CA VAL A 83 18.84 3.29 -17.98
C VAL A 83 18.77 4.70 -17.41
N PHE A 84 17.88 4.89 -16.44
CA PHE A 84 17.66 6.16 -15.76
C PHE A 84 18.02 6.02 -14.27
N GLY A 85 18.42 7.13 -13.62
CA GLY A 85 18.85 7.11 -12.21
C GLY A 85 20.22 6.44 -12.00
N GLU A 86 20.67 6.43 -10.74
CA GLU A 86 21.97 5.89 -10.35
C GLU A 86 21.84 4.59 -9.54
N ARG A 87 22.73 3.62 -9.81
CA ARG A 87 22.81 2.35 -9.09
C ARG A 87 23.47 2.57 -7.74
N ASN A 88 22.87 2.07 -6.65
CA ASN A 88 23.51 2.05 -5.34
C ASN A 88 24.65 1.01 -5.26
N ALA A 89 25.45 1.08 -4.19
CA ALA A 89 26.72 0.34 -4.09
C ALA A 89 26.57 -1.20 -4.05
N ASP A 90 25.43 -1.67 -3.53
CA ASP A 90 25.03 -3.08 -3.37
C ASP A 90 24.04 -3.55 -4.46
N ALA A 91 23.63 -2.66 -5.37
CA ALA A 91 22.69 -2.90 -6.47
C ALA A 91 21.23 -3.19 -6.06
N SER A 92 20.86 -3.00 -4.80
CA SER A 92 19.51 -3.24 -4.28
C SER A 92 18.45 -2.25 -4.76
N ASN A 93 18.80 -1.16 -5.48
CA ASN A 93 17.83 -0.16 -5.96
C ASN A 93 17.44 -0.28 -7.46
N ILE A 94 17.70 -1.41 -8.11
CA ILE A 94 17.40 -1.59 -9.55
C ILE A 94 15.93 -1.95 -9.76
N VAL A 95 15.21 -1.21 -10.60
CA VAL A 95 13.83 -1.48 -11.02
C VAL A 95 13.80 -1.80 -12.52
N LEU A 96 13.15 -2.88 -12.92
CA LEU A 96 12.85 -3.17 -14.33
C LEU A 96 11.50 -2.57 -14.72
N MET A 97 11.45 -1.92 -15.88
CA MET A 97 10.21 -1.31 -16.39
C MET A 97 9.92 -1.72 -17.85
N PRO A 98 9.12 -2.78 -18.08
CA PRO A 98 8.69 -3.18 -19.41
C PRO A 98 7.69 -2.18 -20.01
N THR A 99 7.82 -1.89 -21.31
CA THR A 99 6.95 -0.92 -22.01
C THR A 99 5.52 -1.44 -22.28
N TRP A 100 4.55 -0.53 -22.29
CA TRP A 100 3.19 -0.78 -22.77
C TRP A 100 3.11 -1.02 -24.30
N VAL A 101 1.91 -1.26 -24.81
CA VAL A 101 1.65 -1.58 -26.23
C VAL A 101 2.07 -0.44 -27.17
N ASN A 102 3.01 -0.73 -28.06
CA ASN A 102 3.69 0.27 -28.92
C ASN A 102 4.39 1.41 -28.13
N GLY A 103 4.58 1.23 -26.82
CA GLY A 103 5.37 2.14 -26.01
C GLY A 103 6.86 2.03 -26.30
N SER A 104 7.62 2.99 -25.79
CA SER A 104 9.07 2.92 -25.79
C SER A 104 9.63 3.31 -24.42
N SER A 105 10.88 2.92 -24.19
CA SER A 105 11.64 3.27 -23.00
C SER A 105 11.80 4.80 -22.79
N GLN A 106 11.66 5.61 -23.86
CA GLN A 106 11.56 7.07 -23.74
C GLN A 106 10.16 7.54 -23.38
N ALA A 107 9.10 6.93 -23.95
CA ALA A 107 7.72 7.31 -23.67
C ALA A 107 7.34 7.16 -22.17
N LEU A 108 7.89 6.14 -21.50
CA LEU A 108 7.78 5.99 -20.04
C LEU A 108 8.32 7.22 -19.28
N ALA A 109 9.44 7.79 -19.74
CA ALA A 109 10.07 8.96 -19.13
C ALA A 109 9.34 10.28 -19.49
N ASP A 110 8.85 10.37 -20.72
CA ASP A 110 8.12 11.55 -21.22
C ASP A 110 6.73 11.68 -20.57
N SER A 111 6.09 10.55 -20.21
CA SER A 111 4.82 10.49 -19.48
C SER A 111 4.98 10.40 -17.94
N ASN A 112 6.20 10.56 -17.42
CA ASN A 112 6.51 10.57 -15.98
C ASN A 112 6.16 9.27 -15.22
N TYR A 113 6.09 8.14 -15.93
CA TYR A 113 6.03 6.80 -15.32
C TYR A 113 7.38 6.42 -14.68
N LEU A 114 8.46 7.01 -15.18
CA LEU A 114 9.76 7.06 -14.51
C LEU A 114 10.35 8.46 -14.64
N GLY A 115 11.18 8.87 -13.69
CA GLY A 115 11.88 10.15 -13.71
C GLY A 115 12.00 10.75 -12.31
N PRO A 116 12.60 11.94 -12.17
CA PRO A 116 12.71 12.62 -10.87
C PRO A 116 11.32 12.96 -10.30
N GLY A 117 10.87 12.21 -9.30
CA GLY A 117 9.51 12.30 -8.74
C GLY A 117 8.39 11.70 -9.62
N GLY A 118 8.72 10.82 -10.57
CA GLY A 118 7.74 10.03 -11.33
C GLY A 118 7.19 8.84 -10.54
N ILE A 119 6.34 8.01 -11.17
CA ILE A 119 5.78 6.79 -10.54
C ILE A 119 6.89 5.89 -9.99
N VAL A 120 8.00 5.77 -10.72
CA VAL A 120 9.28 5.26 -10.18
C VAL A 120 10.29 6.41 -10.13
N ASP A 121 10.58 6.90 -8.92
CA ASP A 121 11.49 8.05 -8.71
C ASP A 121 12.95 7.70 -9.01
N THR A 122 13.49 8.24 -10.10
CA THR A 122 14.89 8.00 -10.52
C THR A 122 15.93 8.73 -9.64
N ASN A 123 15.49 9.54 -8.66
CA ASN A 123 16.38 10.02 -7.59
C ASN A 123 16.69 8.93 -6.54
N LYS A 124 15.85 7.88 -6.48
CA LYS A 124 15.95 6.77 -5.51
C LYS A 124 16.38 5.47 -6.18
N TYR A 125 15.82 5.18 -7.36
CA TYR A 125 15.98 3.91 -8.06
C TYR A 125 16.75 4.05 -9.38
N GLN A 126 17.54 3.04 -9.74
CA GLN A 126 18.01 2.87 -11.11
C GLN A 126 16.92 2.13 -11.90
N VAL A 127 16.34 2.78 -12.91
CA VAL A 127 15.28 2.18 -13.73
C VAL A 127 15.85 1.70 -15.06
N ILE A 128 15.74 0.40 -15.33
CA ILE A 128 16.05 -0.22 -16.62
C ILE A 128 14.73 -0.35 -17.39
N ALA A 129 14.48 0.61 -18.27
CA ALA A 129 13.27 0.67 -19.08
C ALA A 129 13.49 -0.12 -20.39
N ILE A 130 12.74 -1.20 -20.61
CA ILE A 130 13.02 -2.18 -21.67
C ILE A 130 11.94 -2.13 -22.75
N ASP A 131 12.37 -1.89 -23.99
CA ASP A 131 11.52 -1.86 -25.18
C ASP A 131 11.08 -3.29 -25.55
N ALA A 132 9.78 -3.56 -25.51
CA ALA A 132 9.23 -4.88 -25.82
C ALA A 132 9.54 -5.35 -27.26
N LEU A 133 9.74 -6.66 -27.44
CA LEU A 133 9.76 -7.28 -28.78
C LEU A 133 8.48 -6.93 -29.53
N GLY A 134 8.59 -6.52 -30.79
CA GLY A 134 7.45 -6.05 -31.59
C GLY A 134 7.21 -4.53 -31.59
N ASN A 135 7.85 -3.74 -30.72
CA ASN A 135 7.56 -2.30 -30.58
C ASN A 135 8.12 -1.38 -31.68
N GLY A 136 9.01 -1.87 -32.54
CA GLY A 136 9.70 -1.13 -33.60
C GLY A 136 11.12 -0.68 -33.27
N SER A 137 11.52 -0.70 -31.99
CA SER A 137 12.89 -0.42 -31.54
C SER A 137 13.67 -1.72 -31.29
N SER A 138 13.12 -2.62 -30.48
CA SER A 138 13.57 -4.03 -30.38
C SER A 138 13.18 -4.81 -31.66
N SER A 139 13.64 -6.06 -31.82
CA SER A 139 13.27 -6.89 -32.98
C SER A 139 11.76 -6.97 -33.17
N SER A 140 11.29 -6.57 -34.36
CA SER A 140 9.89 -6.26 -34.66
C SER A 140 9.55 -6.44 -36.15
N PRO A 141 8.26 -6.56 -36.53
CA PRO A 141 7.85 -6.67 -37.94
C PRO A 141 8.35 -5.55 -38.86
N SER A 142 8.60 -4.36 -38.33
CA SER A 142 9.08 -3.19 -39.07
C SER A 142 10.60 -3.11 -39.26
N ASN A 143 11.39 -3.92 -38.54
CA ASN A 143 12.86 -3.87 -38.57
C ASN A 143 13.52 -5.26 -38.72
N TYR A 144 12.74 -6.30 -38.99
CA TYR A 144 13.21 -7.66 -39.24
C TYR A 144 13.25 -7.93 -40.76
N ASP A 145 14.46 -8.13 -41.30
CA ASP A 145 14.75 -8.17 -42.74
C ASP A 145 14.99 -9.57 -43.32
N GLN A 146 14.91 -10.61 -42.48
CA GLN A 146 15.30 -11.99 -42.84
C GLN A 146 14.15 -12.81 -43.44
N ASP A 147 12.96 -12.73 -42.85
CA ASP A 147 11.74 -13.47 -43.24
C ASP A 147 10.52 -12.80 -42.58
N VAL A 148 9.33 -13.40 -42.66
CA VAL A 148 8.16 -13.00 -41.86
C VAL A 148 8.52 -13.03 -40.37
N PHE A 149 8.29 -11.91 -39.66
CA PHE A 149 8.50 -11.85 -38.22
C PHE A 149 7.56 -12.83 -37.51
N PRO A 150 8.07 -13.73 -36.65
CA PRO A 150 7.27 -14.76 -36.02
C PRO A 150 6.28 -14.19 -34.99
N ALA A 151 5.18 -14.91 -34.75
CA ALA A 151 4.27 -14.59 -33.66
C ALA A 151 4.96 -14.78 -32.31
N ILE A 152 4.90 -13.74 -31.48
CA ILE A 152 5.48 -13.66 -30.13
C ILE A 152 4.36 -13.66 -29.07
N SER A 153 4.69 -14.12 -27.86
CA SER A 153 3.84 -14.01 -26.67
C SER A 153 4.41 -13.02 -25.65
N ILE A 154 3.61 -12.68 -24.62
CA ILE A 154 4.10 -11.92 -23.45
C ILE A 154 5.25 -12.66 -22.75
N ARG A 155 5.25 -14.01 -22.74
CA ARG A 155 6.34 -14.82 -22.17
C ARG A 155 7.61 -14.74 -22.99
N ASP A 156 7.52 -14.59 -24.30
CA ASP A 156 8.70 -14.38 -25.17
C ASP A 156 9.35 -13.01 -24.87
N MET A 157 8.53 -11.97 -24.66
CA MET A 157 9.01 -10.65 -24.22
C MET A 157 9.75 -10.77 -22.88
N VAL A 158 9.11 -11.36 -21.86
CA VAL A 158 9.68 -11.56 -20.51
C VAL A 158 10.94 -12.45 -20.54
N THR A 159 10.96 -13.50 -21.35
CA THR A 159 12.16 -14.35 -21.53
C THR A 159 13.31 -13.56 -22.15
N SER A 160 13.03 -12.71 -23.15
CA SER A 160 14.08 -11.85 -23.75
C SER A 160 14.61 -10.80 -22.76
N GLN A 161 13.74 -10.27 -21.89
CA GLN A 161 14.11 -9.33 -20.82
C GLN A 161 14.95 -10.02 -19.75
N TYR A 162 14.58 -11.24 -19.34
CA TYR A 162 15.36 -12.05 -18.41
C TYR A 162 16.77 -12.34 -18.95
N ARG A 163 16.88 -12.71 -20.23
CA ARG A 163 18.18 -12.91 -20.90
C ARG A 163 18.98 -11.61 -21.02
N LEU A 164 18.34 -10.47 -21.27
CA LEU A 164 19.00 -9.16 -21.23
C LEU A 164 19.65 -8.90 -19.86
N VAL A 165 18.88 -9.01 -18.78
CA VAL A 165 19.38 -8.65 -17.44
C VAL A 165 20.37 -9.68 -16.89
N THR A 166 20.22 -10.97 -17.21
CA THR A 166 21.16 -12.02 -16.75
C THR A 166 22.38 -12.18 -17.66
N GLU A 167 22.20 -12.48 -18.95
CA GLU A 167 23.30 -12.82 -19.87
C GLU A 167 24.11 -11.59 -20.31
N HIS A 168 23.44 -10.44 -20.53
CA HIS A 168 24.11 -9.23 -21.03
C HIS A 168 24.54 -8.26 -19.92
N MET A 169 23.74 -8.11 -18.86
CA MET A 169 24.05 -7.19 -17.74
C MET A 169 24.67 -7.87 -16.51
N GLY A 170 24.56 -9.19 -16.36
CA GLY A 170 25.08 -9.92 -15.20
C GLY A 170 24.35 -9.61 -13.88
N LEU A 171 23.05 -9.30 -13.94
CA LEU A 171 22.22 -9.11 -12.76
C LEU A 171 21.68 -10.46 -12.26
N GLU A 172 21.74 -10.66 -10.94
CA GLU A 172 21.24 -11.87 -10.27
C GLU A 172 19.85 -11.64 -9.61
N ARG A 173 19.54 -10.38 -9.28
CA ARG A 173 18.29 -9.94 -8.65
C ARG A 173 18.04 -8.46 -8.96
N VAL A 174 16.81 -8.00 -8.81
CA VAL A 174 16.37 -6.59 -8.88
C VAL A 174 15.40 -6.26 -7.73
N HIS A 175 15.26 -4.97 -7.40
CA HIS A 175 14.34 -4.49 -6.37
C HIS A 175 12.86 -4.72 -6.73
N ALA A 176 12.52 -4.46 -7.99
CA ALA A 176 11.15 -4.56 -8.47
C ALA A 176 11.05 -4.75 -9.99
N VAL A 177 9.92 -5.31 -10.43
CA VAL A 177 9.38 -5.15 -11.78
C VAL A 177 8.12 -4.29 -11.69
N VAL A 178 8.11 -3.15 -12.37
CA VAL A 178 6.95 -2.24 -12.45
C VAL A 178 6.53 -2.15 -13.91
N GLY A 179 5.24 -2.20 -14.22
CA GLY A 179 4.80 -2.10 -15.60
C GLY A 179 3.35 -1.66 -15.71
N ALA A 180 3.06 -0.86 -16.75
CA ALA A 180 1.72 -0.35 -17.03
C ALA A 180 1.14 -0.99 -18.29
N SER A 181 -0.16 -1.28 -18.32
CA SER A 181 -0.89 -1.82 -19.47
C SER A 181 -0.27 -3.15 -19.94
N MET A 182 0.20 -3.25 -21.19
CA MET A 182 0.96 -4.43 -21.66
C MET A 182 2.24 -4.68 -20.81
N GLY A 183 2.82 -3.65 -20.20
CA GLY A 183 3.91 -3.76 -19.23
C GLY A 183 3.48 -4.48 -17.95
N ALA A 184 2.23 -4.32 -17.52
CA ALA A 184 1.67 -5.05 -16.38
C ALA A 184 1.43 -6.53 -16.70
N TYR A 185 1.04 -6.88 -17.94
CA TYR A 185 0.99 -8.27 -18.38
C TYR A 185 2.37 -8.93 -18.32
N GLN A 186 3.40 -8.20 -18.73
CA GLN A 186 4.81 -8.62 -18.61
C GLN A 186 5.20 -8.75 -17.14
N THR A 187 4.79 -7.83 -16.26
CA THR A 187 5.02 -7.91 -14.80
C THR A 187 4.38 -9.15 -14.17
N TYR A 188 3.17 -9.53 -14.62
CA TYR A 188 2.51 -10.77 -14.19
C TYR A 188 3.21 -12.04 -14.68
N GLU A 189 3.71 -12.09 -15.92
CA GLU A 189 4.52 -13.23 -16.36
C GLU A 189 5.90 -13.25 -15.68
N TRP A 190 6.51 -12.10 -15.37
CA TRP A 190 7.73 -12.00 -14.55
C TRP A 190 7.53 -12.64 -13.17
N LEU A 191 6.43 -12.32 -12.48
CA LEU A 191 6.05 -12.89 -11.18
C LEU A 191 5.93 -14.42 -11.22
N ILE A 192 5.38 -15.00 -12.29
CA ILE A 192 5.18 -16.46 -12.39
C ILE A 192 6.40 -17.20 -12.95
N MET A 193 7.17 -16.58 -13.85
CA MET A 193 8.32 -17.22 -14.52
C MET A 193 9.62 -17.09 -13.72
N TYR A 194 9.83 -15.95 -13.05
CA TYR A 194 11.09 -15.61 -12.37
C TYR A 194 10.83 -14.96 -10.99
N PRO A 195 10.04 -15.59 -10.11
CA PRO A 195 9.60 -15.00 -8.83
C PRO A 195 10.75 -14.56 -7.92
N ASP A 196 11.85 -15.32 -7.88
CA ASP A 196 13.00 -15.04 -7.01
C ASP A 196 13.93 -13.95 -7.57
N PHE A 197 13.71 -13.51 -8.82
CA PHE A 197 14.58 -12.53 -9.48
C PHE A 197 14.24 -11.09 -9.09
N ALA A 198 13.03 -10.81 -8.63
CA ALA A 198 12.62 -9.48 -8.19
C ALA A 198 11.94 -9.54 -6.82
N ASP A 199 12.25 -8.61 -5.93
CA ASP A 199 11.60 -8.58 -4.62
C ASP A 199 10.12 -8.15 -4.71
N ARG A 200 9.79 -7.25 -5.64
CA ARG A 200 8.48 -6.58 -5.78
C ARG A 200 7.94 -6.61 -7.21
N PHE A 201 6.62 -6.69 -7.36
CA PHE A 201 5.91 -6.72 -8.64
C PHE A 201 4.72 -5.75 -8.61
N ILE A 202 4.73 -4.74 -9.49
CA ILE A 202 3.74 -3.66 -9.50
C ILE A 202 3.08 -3.56 -10.89
N PRO A 203 2.08 -4.41 -11.17
CA PRO A 203 1.24 -4.30 -12.36
C PRO A 203 0.22 -3.16 -12.22
N ILE A 204 0.32 -2.16 -13.09
CA ILE A 204 -0.55 -0.97 -13.15
C ILE A 204 -1.46 -1.09 -14.40
N GLU A 205 -2.75 -0.82 -14.28
CA GLU A 205 -3.77 -0.93 -15.35
C GLU A 205 -3.63 -2.24 -16.15
N GLY A 206 -3.43 -3.35 -15.43
CA GLY A 206 -3.13 -4.67 -15.97
C GLY A 206 -4.06 -5.77 -15.49
N THR A 207 -3.96 -6.93 -16.13
CA THR A 207 -4.67 -8.15 -15.71
C THR A 207 -3.76 -9.39 -15.84
N PRO A 208 -3.85 -10.36 -14.91
CA PRO A 208 -3.18 -11.65 -15.05
C PRO A 208 -3.77 -12.54 -16.18
N TRP A 209 -5.01 -12.31 -16.62
CA TRP A 209 -5.62 -13.01 -17.76
C TRP A 209 -6.79 -12.23 -18.39
N THR A 210 -7.01 -12.44 -19.69
CA THR A 210 -8.09 -11.77 -20.43
C THR A 210 -9.49 -12.27 -20.03
N THR A 211 -10.45 -11.35 -19.86
CA THR A 211 -11.89 -11.64 -19.71
C THR A 211 -12.57 -11.81 -21.08
N PHE A 212 -13.80 -12.34 -21.12
CA PHE A 212 -14.54 -12.46 -22.39
C PHE A 212 -14.82 -11.09 -23.06
N TYR A 213 -14.97 -10.02 -22.29
CA TYR A 213 -15.07 -8.66 -22.84
C TYR A 213 -13.78 -8.25 -23.56
N GLY A 214 -12.63 -8.44 -22.91
CA GLY A 214 -11.31 -8.17 -23.50
C GLY A 214 -11.08 -8.98 -24.78
N TYR A 215 -11.45 -10.26 -24.76
CA TYR A 215 -11.39 -11.13 -25.94
C TYR A 215 -12.21 -10.57 -27.11
N LEU A 216 -13.46 -10.15 -26.88
CA LEU A 216 -14.31 -9.58 -27.94
C LEU A 216 -13.73 -8.30 -28.55
N ARG A 217 -13.22 -7.39 -27.72
CA ARG A 217 -12.49 -6.19 -28.19
C ARG A 217 -11.30 -6.59 -29.05
N ASP A 218 -10.49 -7.53 -28.58
CA ASP A 218 -9.26 -7.92 -29.28
C ASP A 218 -9.56 -8.64 -30.60
N GLN A 219 -10.69 -9.35 -30.75
CA GLN A 219 -11.16 -9.83 -32.06
C GLN A 219 -11.39 -8.69 -33.06
N ILE A 220 -11.94 -7.55 -32.64
CA ILE A 220 -12.17 -6.40 -33.53
C ILE A 220 -10.83 -5.78 -33.93
N LEU A 221 -9.92 -5.55 -32.96
CA LEU A 221 -8.59 -5.01 -33.22
C LEU A 221 -7.77 -5.92 -34.15
N LEU A 222 -7.77 -7.23 -33.91
CA LEU A 222 -7.08 -8.21 -34.75
C LEU A 222 -7.66 -8.28 -36.17
N ALA A 223 -8.99 -8.28 -36.32
CA ALA A 223 -9.62 -8.27 -37.64
C ALA A 223 -9.28 -6.98 -38.44
N THR A 224 -9.20 -5.86 -37.74
CA THR A 224 -8.86 -4.55 -38.32
C THR A 224 -7.38 -4.47 -38.73
N LEU A 225 -6.47 -4.93 -37.86
CA LEU A 225 -5.02 -4.88 -38.10
C LEU A 225 -4.53 -5.95 -39.09
N LYS A 226 -5.33 -6.98 -39.37
CA LYS A 226 -5.06 -8.02 -40.38
C LYS A 226 -5.59 -7.70 -41.78
N LEU A 227 -6.12 -6.49 -42.01
CA LEU A 227 -6.41 -5.99 -43.35
C LEU A 227 -5.11 -5.87 -44.18
N ASP A 228 -5.24 -5.79 -45.50
CA ASP A 228 -4.09 -5.51 -46.38
C ASP A 228 -3.72 -4.03 -46.27
N LEU A 229 -2.85 -3.73 -45.30
CA LEU A 229 -2.40 -2.37 -45.00
C LEU A 229 -1.52 -1.74 -46.09
N GLU A 230 -1.15 -2.46 -47.16
CA GLU A 230 -0.51 -1.86 -48.34
C GLU A 230 -1.55 -1.29 -49.34
N ASP A 231 -2.81 -1.72 -49.28
CA ASP A 231 -3.91 -1.04 -49.97
C ASP A 231 -4.27 0.25 -49.21
N PRO A 232 -4.19 1.44 -49.85
CA PRO A 232 -4.41 2.70 -49.15
C PRO A 232 -5.81 2.89 -48.55
N LYS A 233 -6.84 2.20 -49.08
CA LYS A 233 -8.20 2.30 -48.53
C LYS A 233 -8.35 1.43 -47.30
N GLN A 234 -7.75 0.24 -47.30
CA GLN A 234 -7.70 -0.64 -46.15
C GLN A 234 -6.82 -0.05 -45.03
N PHE A 235 -5.72 0.62 -45.38
CA PHE A 235 -4.91 1.37 -44.44
C PHE A 235 -5.70 2.48 -43.73
N GLU A 236 -6.36 3.38 -44.47
CA GLU A 236 -7.18 4.43 -43.86
C GLU A 236 -8.37 3.86 -43.07
N ALA A 237 -9.00 2.78 -43.55
CA ALA A 237 -10.05 2.10 -42.78
C ALA A 237 -9.52 1.53 -41.45
N ALA A 238 -8.33 0.90 -41.46
CA ALA A 238 -7.69 0.36 -40.27
C ALA A 238 -7.33 1.47 -39.28
N LYS A 239 -6.68 2.55 -39.75
CA LYS A 239 -6.37 3.74 -38.96
C LYS A 239 -7.64 4.32 -38.31
N SER A 240 -8.71 4.47 -39.08
CA SER A 240 -9.96 5.07 -38.60
C SER A 240 -10.64 4.20 -37.53
N ILE A 241 -10.80 2.90 -37.79
CA ILE A 241 -11.40 1.95 -36.82
C ILE A 241 -10.56 1.88 -35.53
N VAL A 242 -9.23 1.87 -35.64
CA VAL A 242 -8.34 1.91 -34.46
C VAL A 242 -8.48 3.25 -33.70
N GLY A 243 -8.62 4.38 -34.38
CA GLY A 243 -8.91 5.68 -33.77
C GLY A 243 -10.23 5.70 -32.99
N ALA A 244 -11.31 5.22 -33.61
CA ALA A 244 -12.61 5.08 -32.96
C ALA A 244 -12.55 4.18 -31.71
N LEU A 245 -11.87 3.04 -31.81
CA LEU A 245 -11.70 2.11 -30.68
C LEU A 245 -10.85 2.70 -29.55
N LYS A 246 -9.84 3.53 -29.84
CA LYS A 246 -9.11 4.25 -28.79
C LYS A 246 -10.06 5.11 -27.96
N GLY A 247 -10.91 5.90 -28.60
CA GLY A 247 -11.94 6.68 -27.93
C GLY A 247 -12.86 5.81 -27.07
N LEU A 248 -13.50 4.80 -27.67
CA LEU A 248 -14.54 4.00 -27.02
C LEU A 248 -14.07 3.04 -25.91
N VAL A 249 -12.76 2.77 -25.80
CA VAL A 249 -12.22 1.70 -24.94
C VAL A 249 -11.16 2.19 -23.97
N TYR A 250 -10.34 3.18 -24.35
CA TYR A 250 -9.26 3.67 -23.47
C TYR A 250 -9.71 4.85 -22.62
N TRP A 251 -10.70 5.61 -23.09
CA TRP A 251 -11.36 6.67 -22.35
C TRP A 251 -12.79 6.26 -22.00
N THR A 252 -13.35 6.91 -20.99
CA THR A 252 -14.77 6.75 -20.63
C THR A 252 -15.64 7.70 -21.46
N PRO A 253 -16.95 7.43 -21.54
CA PRO A 253 -17.90 8.36 -22.14
C PRO A 253 -17.88 9.75 -21.47
N ASP A 254 -17.73 9.81 -20.14
CA ASP A 254 -17.82 11.07 -19.38
C ASP A 254 -16.58 11.95 -19.60
N TYR A 255 -15.38 11.35 -19.67
CA TYR A 255 -14.16 12.06 -20.02
C TYR A 255 -14.21 12.62 -21.44
N LEU A 256 -14.61 11.80 -22.43
CA LEU A 256 -14.72 12.26 -23.82
C LEU A 256 -15.77 13.37 -23.99
N ASN A 257 -16.92 13.23 -23.34
CA ASN A 257 -17.97 14.26 -23.38
C ASN A 257 -17.52 15.58 -22.71
N ARG A 258 -16.63 15.51 -21.71
CA ARG A 258 -16.08 16.71 -21.04
C ARG A 258 -14.98 17.37 -21.86
N GLU A 259 -13.96 16.61 -22.27
CA GLU A 259 -12.73 17.16 -22.86
C GLU A 259 -12.79 17.30 -24.39
N MET A 260 -13.68 16.56 -25.08
CA MET A 260 -13.82 16.53 -26.54
C MET A 260 -15.25 16.85 -27.03
N GLY A 261 -16.15 17.25 -26.12
CA GLY A 261 -17.56 17.54 -26.41
C GLY A 261 -17.88 18.96 -26.87
N ASP A 262 -16.87 19.79 -27.20
CA ASP A 262 -17.05 21.23 -27.48
C ASP A 262 -17.68 21.55 -28.86
N GLY A 263 -17.74 20.55 -29.74
CA GLY A 263 -18.49 20.57 -31.00
C GLY A 263 -17.66 20.40 -32.27
N ASP A 264 -16.32 20.42 -32.19
CA ASP A 264 -15.45 20.05 -33.33
C ASP A 264 -15.09 18.56 -33.31
N PHE A 265 -16.12 17.73 -33.53
CA PHE A 265 -15.98 16.27 -33.48
C PHE A 265 -15.02 15.71 -34.53
N GLU A 266 -14.84 16.38 -35.67
CA GLU A 266 -13.89 15.95 -36.71
C GLU A 266 -12.45 16.18 -36.26
N ALA A 267 -12.14 17.32 -35.62
CA ALA A 267 -10.82 17.56 -35.05
C ALA A 267 -10.51 16.60 -33.88
N ALA A 268 -11.48 16.40 -32.98
CA ALA A 268 -11.35 15.44 -31.87
C ALA A 268 -11.13 14.00 -32.37
N TYR A 269 -11.90 13.57 -33.37
CA TYR A 269 -11.75 12.25 -33.97
C TYR A 269 -10.41 12.08 -34.69
N SER A 270 -9.97 13.10 -35.45
CA SER A 270 -8.66 13.11 -36.09
C SER A 270 -7.51 13.02 -35.08
N ALA A 271 -7.65 13.61 -33.88
CA ALA A 271 -6.68 13.47 -32.80
C ALA A 271 -6.62 12.03 -32.24
N LEU A 272 -7.76 11.32 -32.14
CA LEU A 272 -7.82 9.91 -31.72
C LEU A 272 -7.23 8.96 -32.79
N GLU A 273 -7.52 9.20 -34.07
CA GLU A 273 -6.86 8.50 -35.19
C GLU A 273 -5.34 8.69 -35.16
N GLY A 274 -4.91 9.94 -34.98
CA GLY A 274 -3.51 10.34 -35.05
C GLY A 274 -2.94 10.22 -36.47
N SER A 275 -1.66 9.86 -36.57
CA SER A 275 -0.98 9.65 -37.86
C SER A 275 -0.02 8.45 -37.79
N PRO A 276 -0.53 7.23 -37.53
CA PRO A 276 0.31 6.03 -37.55
C PRO A 276 0.89 5.80 -38.94
N SER A 277 2.08 5.22 -39.01
CA SER A 277 2.64 4.66 -40.23
C SER A 277 2.21 3.20 -40.44
N LEU A 278 2.47 2.66 -41.64
CA LEU A 278 2.33 1.22 -41.94
C LEU A 278 3.12 0.35 -40.94
N SER A 279 4.32 0.80 -40.55
CA SER A 279 5.17 0.12 -39.58
C SER A 279 4.53 0.08 -38.19
N ASP A 280 3.91 1.18 -37.75
CA ASP A 280 3.27 1.26 -36.44
C ASP A 280 2.07 0.33 -36.32
N LEU A 281 1.27 0.18 -37.39
CA LEU A 281 0.15 -0.75 -37.42
C LEU A 281 0.61 -2.22 -37.51
N ARG A 282 1.71 -2.51 -38.23
CA ARG A 282 2.33 -3.86 -38.25
C ARG A 282 2.90 -4.26 -36.90
N ASN A 283 3.59 -3.33 -36.22
CA ASN A 283 4.06 -3.50 -34.85
C ASN A 283 2.87 -3.69 -33.88
N ALA A 284 1.81 -2.88 -34.03
CA ALA A 284 0.58 -3.03 -33.23
C ALA A 284 -0.05 -4.40 -33.40
N LEU A 285 -0.10 -4.97 -34.62
CA LEU A 285 -0.62 -6.31 -34.86
C LEU A 285 0.14 -7.35 -34.03
N SER A 286 1.48 -7.33 -34.08
CA SER A 286 2.33 -8.28 -33.36
C SER A 286 2.10 -8.21 -31.84
N HIS A 287 2.05 -7.01 -31.26
CA HIS A 287 1.69 -6.84 -29.85
C HIS A 287 0.26 -7.31 -29.53
N ARG A 288 -0.72 -7.07 -30.42
CA ARG A 288 -2.12 -7.49 -30.18
C ARG A 288 -2.30 -8.99 -30.25
N GLU A 289 -1.52 -9.69 -31.08
CA GLU A 289 -1.49 -11.15 -31.08
C GLU A 289 -0.88 -11.72 -29.78
N ALA A 290 0.17 -11.07 -29.24
CA ALA A 290 0.70 -11.42 -27.92
C ALA A 290 -0.34 -11.20 -26.81
N ILE A 291 -0.95 -10.01 -26.74
CA ILE A 291 -1.97 -9.63 -25.74
C ILE A 291 -3.19 -10.54 -25.79
N ALA A 292 -3.73 -10.82 -26.98
CA ALA A 292 -4.95 -11.61 -27.15
C ALA A 292 -4.82 -13.07 -26.68
N THR A 293 -3.58 -13.53 -26.39
CA THR A 293 -3.32 -14.87 -25.85
C THR A 293 -2.82 -14.84 -24.39
N HIS A 294 -2.61 -13.65 -23.80
CA HIS A 294 -2.07 -13.49 -22.44
C HIS A 294 -2.97 -14.14 -21.37
N ASP A 295 -2.40 -15.10 -20.66
CA ASP A 295 -3.03 -15.79 -19.53
C ASP A 295 -1.93 -16.49 -18.71
N ILE A 296 -1.68 -16.02 -17.48
CA ILE A 296 -0.66 -16.63 -16.61
C ILE A 296 -1.00 -18.05 -16.15
N ARG A 297 -2.18 -18.59 -16.47
CA ARG A 297 -2.60 -19.98 -16.19
C ARG A 297 -2.31 -20.92 -17.37
N ARG A 298 -2.09 -20.38 -18.57
CA ARG A 298 -1.93 -21.16 -19.81
C ARG A 298 -0.75 -22.13 -19.69
N ASP A 299 -1.00 -23.39 -20.04
CA ASP A 299 -0.02 -24.50 -20.00
C ASP A 299 0.61 -24.77 -18.62
N ARG A 300 -0.02 -24.30 -17.53
CA ARG A 300 0.38 -24.52 -16.13
C ARG A 300 -0.69 -25.35 -15.41
N PRO A 301 -0.75 -26.68 -15.60
CA PRO A 301 -1.83 -27.52 -15.04
C PRO A 301 -1.84 -27.58 -13.51
N ASP A 302 -0.74 -27.21 -12.85
CA ASP A 302 -0.59 -27.13 -11.39
C ASP A 302 -0.60 -25.67 -10.86
N PHE A 303 -1.17 -24.73 -11.64
CA PHE A 303 -1.13 -23.29 -11.37
C PHE A 303 -1.45 -22.90 -9.92
N LEU A 304 -2.48 -23.50 -9.30
CA LEU A 304 -2.85 -23.17 -7.92
C LEU A 304 -1.78 -23.56 -6.89
N ASN A 305 -1.00 -24.61 -7.12
CA ASN A 305 0.11 -24.97 -6.24
C ASN A 305 1.36 -24.13 -6.54
N THR A 306 1.60 -23.78 -7.81
CA THR A 306 2.60 -22.76 -8.17
C THR A 306 2.34 -21.45 -7.44
N VAL A 307 1.12 -20.90 -7.52
CA VAL A 307 0.75 -19.64 -6.87
C VAL A 307 0.84 -19.72 -5.34
N LYS A 308 0.44 -20.84 -4.72
CA LYS A 308 0.64 -21.04 -3.26
C LYS A 308 2.10 -21.01 -2.84
N ALA A 309 3.01 -21.50 -3.67
CA ALA A 309 4.45 -21.42 -3.42
C ALA A 309 4.99 -19.98 -3.54
N LEU A 310 4.25 -19.06 -4.18
CA LEU A 310 4.57 -17.63 -4.28
C LEU A 310 4.01 -16.79 -3.12
N SER A 311 3.47 -17.39 -2.05
CA SER A 311 2.80 -16.67 -0.94
C SER A 311 3.68 -15.68 -0.14
N GLY A 312 4.97 -15.55 -0.45
CA GLY A 312 5.86 -14.49 0.04
C GLY A 312 6.21 -13.41 -0.99
N SER A 313 5.80 -13.54 -2.26
CA SER A 313 6.10 -12.58 -3.32
C SER A 313 5.38 -11.25 -3.10
N LYS A 314 6.12 -10.14 -3.22
CA LYS A 314 5.57 -8.81 -2.92
C LYS A 314 4.85 -8.26 -4.14
N VAL A 315 3.52 -8.22 -4.11
CA VAL A 315 2.70 -7.71 -5.23
C VAL A 315 1.83 -6.54 -4.77
N LEU A 316 1.67 -5.55 -5.65
CA LEU A 316 0.69 -4.47 -5.54
C LEU A 316 0.09 -4.24 -6.93
N ALA A 317 -1.18 -4.62 -7.13
CA ALA A 317 -1.89 -4.33 -8.37
C ALA A 317 -2.61 -2.98 -8.27
N VAL A 318 -2.56 -2.21 -9.35
CA VAL A 318 -3.29 -0.93 -9.47
C VAL A 318 -4.25 -1.02 -10.65
N VAL A 319 -5.52 -0.71 -10.42
CA VAL A 319 -6.61 -0.77 -11.41
C VAL A 319 -7.47 0.49 -11.34
N TYR A 320 -8.31 0.70 -12.36
CA TYR A 320 -9.21 1.84 -12.47
C TYR A 320 -10.64 1.34 -12.73
N GLU A 321 -11.61 1.87 -11.97
CA GLU A 321 -12.99 1.37 -11.92
C GLU A 321 -13.66 1.33 -13.31
N GLU A 322 -13.45 2.36 -14.13
CA GLU A 322 -14.03 2.50 -15.47
C GLU A 322 -13.07 2.12 -16.62
N ASP A 323 -12.04 1.30 -16.36
CA ASP A 323 -11.13 0.82 -17.41
C ASP A 323 -11.80 -0.26 -18.30
N MET A 324 -12.09 0.13 -19.54
CA MET A 324 -12.66 -0.76 -20.56
C MET A 324 -11.58 -1.45 -21.43
N ALA A 325 -10.31 -1.02 -21.34
CA ALA A 325 -9.18 -1.72 -21.97
C ALA A 325 -8.63 -2.84 -21.07
N VAL A 326 -8.77 -2.73 -19.75
CA VAL A 326 -8.45 -3.77 -18.78
C VAL A 326 -9.52 -3.85 -17.72
N ASN A 327 -10.32 -4.92 -17.78
CA ASN A 327 -11.29 -5.21 -16.73
C ASN A 327 -10.54 -5.64 -15.44
N PRO A 328 -10.87 -5.07 -14.26
CA PRO A 328 -10.16 -5.33 -13.02
C PRO A 328 -10.43 -6.71 -12.39
N GLU A 329 -11.54 -7.39 -12.72
CA GLU A 329 -12.03 -8.61 -12.06
C GLU A 329 -10.96 -9.71 -11.84
N PRO A 330 -10.13 -10.08 -12.84
CA PRO A 330 -9.05 -11.05 -12.68
C PRO A 330 -7.99 -10.70 -11.61
N ASN A 331 -7.81 -9.41 -11.29
CA ASN A 331 -6.86 -8.99 -10.26
C ASN A 331 -7.37 -9.36 -8.86
N TRP A 332 -8.67 -9.21 -8.59
CA TRP A 332 -9.29 -9.64 -7.34
C TRP A 332 -9.33 -11.17 -7.23
N ASP A 333 -9.66 -11.87 -8.32
CA ASP A 333 -9.56 -13.33 -8.38
C ASP A 333 -8.14 -13.80 -8.01
N PHE A 334 -7.10 -13.22 -8.64
CA PHE A 334 -5.73 -13.62 -8.41
C PHE A 334 -5.23 -13.21 -7.00
N SER A 335 -5.61 -12.02 -6.53
CA SER A 335 -5.38 -11.55 -5.16
C SER A 335 -5.97 -12.51 -4.12
N SER A 336 -7.17 -13.06 -4.36
CA SER A 336 -7.80 -14.04 -3.46
C SER A 336 -7.04 -15.37 -3.36
N ILE A 337 -6.19 -15.69 -4.33
CA ILE A 337 -5.39 -16.93 -4.38
C ILE A 337 -3.98 -16.70 -3.82
N LEU A 338 -3.36 -15.56 -4.13
CA LEU A 338 -1.96 -15.25 -3.80
C LEU A 338 -1.79 -14.41 -2.51
N GLY A 339 -2.76 -13.55 -2.18
CA GLY A 339 -2.74 -12.70 -0.98
C GLY A 339 -1.99 -11.37 -1.17
N PHE A 340 -2.45 -10.51 -2.09
CA PHE A 340 -1.84 -9.20 -2.35
C PHE A 340 -2.87 -8.07 -2.52
N GLU A 341 -2.44 -6.81 -2.40
CA GLU A 341 -3.33 -5.65 -2.50
C GLU A 341 -3.70 -5.32 -3.95
N VAL A 342 -4.99 -5.05 -4.18
CA VAL A 342 -5.49 -4.44 -5.41
C VAL A 342 -6.03 -3.05 -5.04
N ILE A 343 -5.32 -1.99 -5.45
CA ILE A 343 -5.78 -0.62 -5.30
C ILE A 343 -6.61 -0.26 -6.53
N GLU A 344 -7.89 0.02 -6.31
CA GLU A 344 -8.80 0.53 -7.33
C GLU A 344 -8.95 2.05 -7.18
N PHE A 345 -8.66 2.77 -8.25
CA PHE A 345 -8.91 4.20 -8.34
C PHE A 345 -10.29 4.46 -8.98
N PRO A 346 -11.21 5.13 -8.28
CA PRO A 346 -12.48 5.56 -8.85
C PRO A 346 -12.27 6.78 -9.75
N GLY A 347 -13.01 6.85 -10.86
CA GLY A 347 -13.02 8.01 -11.74
C GLY A 347 -13.04 7.68 -13.23
N ASP A 348 -13.06 8.73 -14.04
CA ASP A 348 -13.49 8.68 -15.43
C ASP A 348 -12.35 8.68 -16.46
N CYS A 349 -11.08 8.60 -16.08
CA CYS A 349 -9.98 8.54 -17.06
C CYS A 349 -9.81 7.19 -17.78
N GLY A 350 -10.47 6.11 -17.32
CA GLY A 350 -10.32 4.78 -17.91
C GLY A 350 -8.86 4.29 -17.92
N HIS A 351 -8.40 3.75 -19.05
CA HIS A 351 -7.04 3.22 -19.27
C HIS A 351 -5.96 4.29 -19.46
N PHE A 352 -6.21 5.51 -18.98
CA PHE A 352 -5.20 6.56 -18.85
C PHE A 352 -5.16 7.12 -17.43
N GLY A 353 -5.78 6.43 -16.47
CA GLY A 353 -5.70 6.74 -15.04
C GLY A 353 -4.30 7.04 -14.49
N PRO A 354 -3.21 6.34 -14.89
CA PRO A 354 -1.86 6.60 -14.38
C PRO A 354 -1.14 7.76 -15.09
N ASN A 355 -1.78 8.47 -16.02
CA ASN A 355 -1.18 9.63 -16.69
C ASN A 355 -1.20 10.91 -15.82
N PRO A 356 -0.29 11.87 -16.08
CA PRO A 356 -0.18 13.13 -15.33
C PRO A 356 -1.47 13.98 -15.31
N GLU A 357 -2.29 13.93 -16.37
CA GLU A 357 -3.56 14.62 -16.46
C GLU A 357 -4.70 14.00 -15.63
N CYS A 358 -4.49 12.80 -15.08
CA CYS A 358 -5.48 11.98 -14.40
C CYS A 358 -5.15 11.76 -12.91
N TYR A 359 -4.70 10.56 -12.53
CA TYR A 359 -4.53 10.17 -11.12
C TYR A 359 -3.07 9.89 -10.74
N GLN A 360 -2.11 10.22 -11.61
CA GLN A 360 -0.68 9.98 -11.35
C GLN A 360 -0.19 10.60 -10.03
N ASP A 361 -0.60 11.84 -9.71
CA ASP A 361 -0.25 12.52 -8.44
C ASP A 361 -0.69 11.74 -7.19
N GLN A 362 -1.73 10.90 -7.31
CA GLN A 362 -2.23 10.04 -6.23
C GLN A 362 -1.54 8.67 -6.23
N LEU A 363 -1.15 8.19 -7.41
CA LEU A 363 -0.45 6.92 -7.60
C LEU A 363 1.02 6.97 -7.19
N ILE A 364 1.72 8.08 -7.46
CA ILE A 364 3.14 8.27 -7.12
C ILE A 364 3.44 7.91 -5.65
N PRO A 365 2.78 8.51 -4.63
CA PRO A 365 3.10 8.18 -3.23
C PRO A 365 2.80 6.71 -2.89
N ILE A 366 1.76 6.11 -3.48
CA ILE A 366 1.41 4.70 -3.28
C ILE A 366 2.50 3.76 -3.79
N VAL A 367 3.02 4.01 -5.00
CA VAL A 367 4.08 3.18 -5.60
C VAL A 367 5.44 3.47 -4.93
N ASP A 368 5.73 4.72 -4.61
CA ASP A 368 6.95 5.11 -3.88
C ASP A 368 7.00 4.49 -2.49
N ASP A 369 5.91 4.56 -1.72
CA ASP A 369 5.78 3.91 -0.43
C ASP A 369 5.96 2.39 -0.56
N PHE A 370 5.28 1.74 -1.52
CA PHE A 370 5.38 0.28 -1.71
C PHE A 370 6.78 -0.17 -2.16
N LEU A 371 7.46 0.61 -3.00
CA LEU A 371 8.86 0.36 -3.35
C LEU A 371 9.79 0.57 -2.14
N ALA A 372 9.51 1.57 -1.28
CA ALA A 372 10.28 1.86 -0.08
C ALA A 372 10.00 0.92 1.11
N LEU A 373 9.14 -0.10 0.94
CA LEU A 373 8.84 -1.11 1.96
C LEU A 373 10.01 -2.05 2.23
N ASP A 374 10.99 -1.57 2.97
CA ASP A 374 11.88 -2.43 3.72
C ASP A 374 11.25 -2.74 5.08
N PHE A 375 11.39 -3.98 5.51
CA PHE A 375 10.88 -4.44 6.80
C PHE A 375 12.05 -4.53 7.76
N PRO A 376 12.38 -3.45 8.50
CA PRO A 376 13.51 -3.46 9.39
C PRO A 376 13.36 -4.61 10.40
N ILE A 377 14.45 -5.37 10.51
CA ILE A 377 14.51 -6.58 11.31
C ILE A 377 14.38 -6.20 12.78
N MET A 378 13.34 -6.68 13.44
CA MET A 378 13.18 -6.46 14.88
C MET A 378 14.19 -7.30 15.67
N GLU A 379 14.93 -6.66 16.57
CA GLU A 379 15.81 -7.35 17.51
C GLU A 379 14.98 -8.16 18.50
N ARG A 380 15.09 -9.49 18.46
CA ARG A 380 14.48 -10.37 19.47
C ARG A 380 15.27 -10.30 20.77
N HIS A 381 14.58 -9.98 21.86
CA HIS A 381 15.10 -9.99 23.22
C HIS A 381 14.29 -10.96 24.09
N ALA A 382 14.94 -11.51 25.12
CA ALA A 382 14.32 -12.43 26.07
C ALA A 382 14.69 -12.05 27.52
N LEU A 383 13.73 -12.16 28.41
CA LEU A 383 13.82 -11.85 29.84
C LEU A 383 13.26 -13.01 30.65
N THR A 384 13.72 -13.20 31.89
CA THR A 384 13.13 -14.17 32.82
C THR A 384 12.30 -13.43 33.86
N VAL A 385 10.97 -13.52 33.76
CA VAL A 385 10.02 -12.91 34.69
C VAL A 385 9.43 -14.02 35.56
N ASN A 386 9.63 -13.93 36.88
CA ASN A 386 9.17 -14.93 37.86
C ASN A 386 9.55 -16.39 37.52
N GLY A 387 10.68 -16.59 36.81
CA GLY A 387 11.16 -17.92 36.39
C GLY A 387 10.63 -18.41 35.03
N VAL A 388 9.79 -17.62 34.35
CA VAL A 388 9.29 -17.88 33.00
C VAL A 388 10.08 -17.04 31.99
N GLU A 389 10.52 -17.65 30.88
CA GLU A 389 11.11 -16.90 29.76
C GLU A 389 10.00 -16.16 28.99
N ARG A 390 10.17 -14.86 28.80
CA ARG A 390 9.28 -13.96 28.07
C ARG A 390 10.09 -13.22 27.02
N GLU A 391 9.47 -12.88 25.89
CA GLU A 391 10.16 -12.24 24.76
C GLU A 391 9.50 -10.94 24.33
N TYR A 392 10.33 -10.05 23.79
CA TYR A 392 9.88 -8.84 23.12
C TYR A 392 10.78 -8.55 21.91
N PHE A 393 10.27 -7.72 21.01
CA PHE A 393 10.87 -7.43 19.71
C PHE A 393 11.04 -5.91 19.61
N LEU A 394 12.28 -5.45 19.51
CA LEU A 394 12.60 -4.03 19.42
C LEU A 394 12.82 -3.63 17.97
N HIS A 395 12.08 -2.63 17.50
CA HIS A 395 12.41 -1.86 16.31
C HIS A 395 12.99 -0.50 16.72
N THR A 396 14.11 -0.12 16.11
CA THR A 396 14.76 1.18 16.31
C THR A 396 15.06 1.78 14.93
N PRO A 397 14.50 2.96 14.59
CA PRO A 397 14.79 3.61 13.33
C PRO A 397 16.28 3.91 13.08
N GLU A 398 16.72 3.81 11.82
CA GLU A 398 18.06 4.21 11.38
C GLU A 398 18.23 5.74 11.31
N THR A 399 17.95 6.45 12.40
CA THR A 399 18.11 7.90 12.45
C THR A 399 19.58 8.30 12.51
N ARG A 400 19.99 9.26 11.66
CA ARG A 400 21.36 9.81 11.59
C ARG A 400 21.74 10.75 12.75
N GLU A 401 20.83 10.99 13.70
CA GLU A 401 21.04 11.93 14.81
C GLU A 401 21.30 11.20 16.14
N SER A 402 22.15 11.78 16.99
CA SER A 402 22.56 11.20 18.27
C SER A 402 21.61 11.52 19.44
N ALA A 403 20.34 11.83 19.14
CA ALA A 403 19.35 12.22 20.14
C ALA A 403 18.63 10.99 20.72
N PRO A 404 18.28 10.96 22.01
CA PRO A 404 17.43 9.91 22.57
C PRO A 404 16.04 9.89 21.90
N LEU A 405 15.63 8.71 21.46
CA LEU A 405 14.35 8.44 20.81
C LEU A 405 13.24 8.27 21.86
N PRO A 406 12.00 8.74 21.61
CA PRO A 406 10.84 8.23 22.32
C PRO A 406 10.73 6.72 22.21
N LEU A 407 10.04 6.09 23.16
CA LEU A 407 9.76 4.66 23.16
C LEU A 407 8.26 4.40 23.21
N LEU A 408 7.74 3.64 22.25
CA LEU A 408 6.38 3.11 22.29
C LEU A 408 6.40 1.63 22.69
N ILE A 409 5.69 1.27 23.75
CA ILE A 409 5.50 -0.13 24.17
C ILE A 409 4.19 -0.63 23.54
N ALA A 410 4.28 -1.66 22.70
CA ALA A 410 3.17 -2.17 21.90
C ALA A 410 2.68 -3.54 22.41
N LEU A 411 1.41 -3.61 22.80
CA LEU A 411 0.74 -4.81 23.33
C LEU A 411 -0.38 -5.28 22.37
N HIS A 412 -0.20 -6.45 21.79
CA HIS A 412 -1.10 -7.01 20.78
C HIS A 412 -2.43 -7.54 21.36
N GLY A 413 -3.46 -7.69 20.52
CA GLY A 413 -4.77 -8.25 20.90
C GLY A 413 -4.76 -9.76 21.17
N TRP A 414 -5.89 -10.29 21.66
CA TRP A 414 -6.04 -11.73 21.94
C TRP A 414 -5.87 -12.56 20.66
N GLY A 415 -5.13 -13.67 20.75
CA GLY A 415 -4.83 -14.54 19.61
C GLY A 415 -3.81 -13.97 18.61
N SER A 416 -3.35 -12.73 18.78
CA SER A 416 -2.31 -12.10 17.95
C SER A 416 -0.90 -12.40 18.48
N THR A 417 0.13 -11.96 17.76
CA THR A 417 1.56 -12.05 18.14
C THR A 417 2.19 -10.66 18.14
N ALA A 418 3.35 -10.53 18.80
CA ALA A 418 4.13 -9.30 18.84
C ALA A 418 4.52 -8.82 17.42
N THR A 419 5.07 -9.72 16.60
CA THR A 419 5.53 -9.35 15.25
C THR A 419 4.42 -9.32 14.20
N GLY A 420 3.32 -10.04 14.42
CA GLY A 420 2.08 -9.90 13.67
C GLY A 420 1.40 -8.55 13.89
N PHE A 421 1.35 -8.06 15.14
CA PHE A 421 0.81 -6.74 15.47
C PHE A 421 1.60 -5.59 14.83
N SER A 422 2.93 -5.70 14.78
CA SER A 422 3.79 -4.81 13.96
C SER A 422 3.37 -4.78 12.49
N ARG A 423 3.18 -5.99 11.90
CA ARG A 423 2.88 -6.17 10.47
C ARG A 423 1.47 -5.73 10.08
N ILE A 424 0.41 -6.09 10.81
CA ILE A 424 -0.99 -5.78 10.42
C ILE A 424 -1.33 -4.28 10.40
N TYR A 425 -0.54 -3.44 11.08
CA TYR A 425 -0.74 -1.99 11.18
C TYR A 425 0.42 -1.16 10.60
N GLY A 426 1.45 -1.80 10.03
CA GLY A 426 2.60 -1.11 9.41
C GLY A 426 3.46 -0.28 10.40
N LEU A 427 3.53 -0.69 11.67
CA LEU A 427 3.98 0.16 12.76
C LEU A 427 5.48 0.49 12.74
N ASN A 428 6.33 -0.36 12.16
CA ASN A 428 7.76 -0.05 11.98
C ASN A 428 7.96 1.15 11.04
N ASN A 429 7.30 1.15 9.89
CA ASN A 429 7.39 2.22 8.89
C ASN A 429 6.89 3.56 9.46
N HIS A 430 5.82 3.50 10.27
CA HIS A 430 5.32 4.68 10.99
C HIS A 430 6.33 5.19 12.03
N ALA A 431 7.04 4.29 12.71
CA ALA A 431 8.10 4.62 13.67
C ALA A 431 9.33 5.24 12.97
N ASP A 432 9.71 4.74 11.79
CA ASP A 432 10.80 5.28 10.98
C ASP A 432 10.48 6.69 10.46
N LYS A 433 9.28 6.88 9.91
CA LYS A 433 8.75 8.18 9.45
C LYS A 433 8.74 9.24 10.56
N ASN A 434 8.44 8.84 11.80
CA ASN A 434 8.21 9.75 12.93
C ASN A 434 9.35 9.81 13.96
N GLY A 435 10.41 9.00 13.80
CA GLY A 435 11.62 9.04 14.63
C GLY A 435 11.42 8.59 16.08
N TYR A 436 10.79 7.43 16.30
CA TYR A 436 10.66 6.81 17.63
C TYR A 436 10.98 5.32 17.61
N ALA A 437 11.46 4.76 18.73
CA ALA A 437 11.66 3.32 18.90
C ALA A 437 10.35 2.64 19.35
N ILE A 438 10.12 1.39 18.95
CA ILE A 438 8.92 0.63 19.34
C ILE A 438 9.28 -0.79 19.76
N ALA A 439 8.78 -1.20 20.92
CA ALA A 439 8.99 -2.52 21.49
C ALA A 439 7.67 -3.31 21.55
N TYR A 440 7.57 -4.37 20.76
CA TYR A 440 6.42 -5.27 20.73
C TYR A 440 6.64 -6.42 21.71
N LEU A 441 5.86 -6.49 22.79
CA LEU A 441 5.99 -7.55 23.77
C LEU A 441 5.10 -8.74 23.37
N GLN A 442 5.52 -9.96 23.67
CA GLN A 442 4.73 -11.18 23.40
C GLN A 442 3.92 -11.61 24.63
N GLY A 443 2.61 -11.72 24.44
CA GLY A 443 1.69 -12.26 25.45
C GLY A 443 1.93 -13.76 25.71
N SER A 444 1.46 -14.21 26.88
CA SER A 444 1.49 -15.63 27.26
C SER A 444 0.61 -16.45 26.32
N ASN A 445 1.12 -17.56 25.79
CA ASN A 445 0.47 -18.29 24.70
C ASN A 445 0.47 -19.83 24.87
N PHE A 446 -0.49 -20.46 24.20
CA PHE A 446 -0.71 -21.91 24.17
C PHE A 446 -1.57 -22.31 22.96
N TYR A 447 -1.76 -23.62 22.76
CA TYR A 447 -2.67 -24.14 21.74
C TYR A 447 -3.87 -24.86 22.38
N ALA A 448 -5.08 -24.55 21.92
CA ALA A 448 -6.32 -25.11 22.48
C ALA A 448 -7.45 -25.18 21.43
N PRO A 449 -8.46 -26.05 21.63
CA PRO A 449 -9.68 -25.99 20.83
C PRO A 449 -10.51 -24.76 21.18
N LEU A 450 -11.18 -24.19 20.18
CA LEU A 450 -12.09 -23.05 20.33
C LEU A 450 -13.53 -23.51 20.10
N ALA A 451 -14.50 -22.90 20.78
CA ALA A 451 -15.91 -23.28 20.62
C ALA A 451 -16.49 -22.94 19.23
N TRP A 452 -15.78 -22.11 18.45
CA TRP A 452 -16.19 -21.59 17.15
C TRP A 452 -15.30 -22.05 15.98
N ALA A 453 -14.29 -22.90 16.21
CA ALA A 453 -13.37 -23.35 15.16
C ALA A 453 -12.81 -24.77 15.41
N ASP A 454 -12.75 -25.58 14.36
CA ASP A 454 -12.25 -26.96 14.42
C ASP A 454 -10.73 -27.03 14.57
N GLY A 455 -10.24 -27.93 15.43
CA GLY A 455 -8.81 -28.20 15.61
C GLY A 455 -8.19 -27.52 16.83
N LEU A 456 -6.85 -27.42 16.85
CA LEU A 456 -6.09 -26.67 17.85
C LEU A 456 -5.69 -25.32 17.26
N HIS A 457 -6.09 -24.24 17.92
CA HIS A 457 -5.80 -22.88 17.53
C HIS A 457 -4.79 -22.26 18.49
N PHE A 458 -4.01 -21.32 17.98
CA PHE A 458 -3.11 -20.51 18.78
C PHE A 458 -3.91 -19.50 19.60
N VAL A 459 -3.63 -19.45 20.89
CA VAL A 459 -4.19 -18.49 21.83
C VAL A 459 -3.03 -17.76 22.47
N SER A 460 -3.05 -16.43 22.42
CA SER A 460 -2.11 -15.58 23.15
C SER A 460 -2.88 -14.48 23.85
N SER A 461 -2.53 -14.17 25.10
CA SER A 461 -3.26 -13.20 25.92
C SER A 461 -2.42 -12.60 27.05
N TRP A 462 -2.91 -11.47 27.54
CA TRP A 462 -2.37 -10.71 28.66
C TRP A 462 -3.26 -10.81 29.89
N ASN A 463 -2.65 -11.01 31.04
CA ASN A 463 -3.31 -10.95 32.34
C ASN A 463 -3.39 -9.49 32.83
N ASP A 464 -4.46 -8.79 32.48
CA ASP A 464 -4.80 -7.47 33.04
C ASP A 464 -5.33 -7.52 34.49
N GLU A 465 -5.28 -8.69 35.14
CA GLU A 465 -5.81 -9.01 36.48
C GLU A 465 -7.32 -8.79 36.68
N ALA A 466 -8.05 -8.14 35.78
CA ALA A 466 -9.48 -7.88 35.88
C ALA A 466 -10.31 -8.92 35.11
N SER A 467 -9.91 -9.25 33.88
CA SER A 467 -10.63 -10.13 32.95
C SER A 467 -10.85 -11.55 33.50
N ASN A 468 -10.06 -11.97 34.49
CA ASN A 468 -10.18 -13.26 35.17
C ASN A 468 -10.85 -13.18 36.56
N LEU A 469 -11.33 -12.02 37.03
CA LEU A 469 -11.97 -11.87 38.34
C LEU A 469 -13.49 -11.69 38.21
N THR A 470 -14.27 -12.71 38.60
CA THR A 470 -15.75 -12.66 38.61
C THR A 470 -16.34 -13.44 39.79
N PRO A 471 -17.50 -13.04 40.34
CA PRO A 471 -18.20 -11.78 40.07
C PRO A 471 -17.48 -10.58 40.66
N THR A 472 -17.58 -9.44 39.98
CA THR A 472 -17.08 -8.15 40.43
C THR A 472 -18.09 -7.50 41.39
N ALA A 473 -17.76 -6.34 41.97
CA ALA A 473 -18.73 -5.56 42.75
C ALA A 473 -19.91 -5.03 41.91
N ALA A 474 -19.77 -4.98 40.59
CA ALA A 474 -20.83 -4.59 39.63
C ALA A 474 -21.66 -5.79 39.12
N GLY A 475 -21.19 -7.04 39.32
CA GLY A 475 -21.85 -8.26 38.85
C GLY A 475 -20.89 -9.19 38.09
N PRO A 476 -21.39 -10.24 37.43
CA PRO A 476 -20.57 -11.02 36.50
C PRO A 476 -20.31 -10.23 35.22
N HIS A 477 -19.10 -10.33 34.66
CA HIS A 477 -18.75 -9.75 33.35
C HIS A 477 -19.01 -10.69 32.16
N CYS A 478 -19.88 -11.68 32.34
CA CYS A 478 -20.35 -12.55 31.27
C CYS A 478 -21.71 -13.18 31.61
N THR A 479 -22.45 -13.60 30.58
CA THR A 479 -23.72 -14.32 30.71
C THR A 479 -23.49 -15.80 31.06
N VAL A 480 -24.56 -16.49 31.47
CA VAL A 480 -24.51 -17.93 31.81
C VAL A 480 -24.23 -18.80 30.57
N ASP A 481 -24.69 -18.33 29.41
CA ASP A 481 -24.66 -18.99 28.10
C ASP A 481 -23.58 -18.46 27.15
N ARG A 482 -22.66 -17.62 27.66
CA ARG A 482 -21.51 -17.07 26.92
C ARG A 482 -20.71 -18.12 26.15
N LEU A 483 -20.10 -17.70 25.05
CA LEU A 483 -19.27 -18.54 24.18
C LEU A 483 -18.04 -19.08 24.95
N PRO A 484 -17.81 -20.41 25.02
CA PRO A 484 -16.70 -20.96 25.78
C PRO A 484 -15.32 -20.65 25.18
N TYR A 485 -14.49 -19.96 25.96
CA TYR A 485 -13.07 -19.72 25.70
C TYR A 485 -12.21 -20.75 26.45
N PRO A 486 -11.05 -21.14 25.91
CA PRO A 486 -10.19 -22.12 26.55
C PRO A 486 -9.53 -21.54 27.81
N CYS A 487 -9.46 -22.34 28.88
CA CYS A 487 -8.75 -21.96 30.10
C CYS A 487 -7.23 -22.04 29.89
N PRO A 488 -6.46 -20.96 30.11
CA PRO A 488 -5.01 -21.00 29.94
C PRO A 488 -4.31 -21.96 30.93
N PRO A 489 -3.30 -22.73 30.49
CA PRO A 489 -2.67 -23.76 31.33
C PRO A 489 -2.00 -23.24 32.60
N ASP A 490 -1.51 -22.00 32.56
CA ASP A 490 -0.86 -21.29 33.67
C ASP A 490 -1.84 -20.89 34.78
N CYS A 491 -3.13 -20.73 34.47
CA CYS A 491 -4.17 -20.48 35.47
C CYS A 491 -4.49 -21.71 36.36
N GLY A 492 -4.25 -22.93 35.85
CA GLY A 492 -4.59 -24.20 36.51
C GLY A 492 -6.10 -24.50 36.61
N SER A 493 -6.92 -23.50 36.94
CA SER A 493 -8.39 -23.55 36.87
C SER A 493 -8.98 -22.16 36.64
N CYS A 494 -9.84 -22.02 35.63
CA CYS A 494 -10.52 -20.77 35.31
C CYS A 494 -11.95 -20.77 35.85
N ASN A 495 -12.47 -19.58 36.18
CA ASN A 495 -13.89 -19.40 36.49
C ASN A 495 -14.72 -19.23 35.20
N HIS A 496 -16.04 -19.12 35.35
CA HIS A 496 -16.97 -19.07 34.21
C HIS A 496 -16.73 -17.89 33.26
N CYS A 497 -16.19 -16.76 33.72
CA CYS A 497 -15.85 -15.61 32.87
C CYS A 497 -14.33 -15.46 32.64
N GLY A 498 -13.53 -16.50 32.85
CA GLY A 498 -12.08 -16.47 32.58
C GLY A 498 -11.77 -16.76 31.11
N TRP A 499 -10.82 -16.01 30.55
CA TRP A 499 -10.39 -16.11 29.14
C TRP A 499 -8.97 -15.57 28.85
N THR A 500 -8.35 -14.87 29.80
CA THR A 500 -6.97 -14.38 29.70
C THR A 500 -6.00 -15.25 30.50
N SER A 501 -4.71 -15.13 30.22
CA SER A 501 -3.62 -15.79 30.96
C SER A 501 -3.59 -15.38 32.45
N CYS A 502 -2.79 -16.08 33.26
CA CYS A 502 -2.62 -15.80 34.69
C CYS A 502 -1.17 -15.47 35.07
N GLY A 503 -0.28 -15.28 34.09
CA GLY A 503 1.08 -14.80 34.29
C GLY A 503 1.15 -13.39 34.88
N ASP A 504 2.28 -13.03 35.46
CA ASP A 504 2.55 -11.67 35.94
C ASP A 504 3.02 -10.78 34.78
N ASP A 505 2.05 -10.28 34.01
CA ASP A 505 2.30 -9.39 32.88
C ASP A 505 2.62 -7.96 33.30
N LEU A 506 2.22 -7.53 34.51
CA LEU A 506 2.57 -6.21 35.06
C LEU A 506 4.08 -6.09 35.29
N THR A 507 4.69 -7.08 35.96
CA THR A 507 6.14 -7.12 36.17
C THR A 507 6.88 -7.26 34.83
N PHE A 508 6.35 -8.03 33.88
CA PHE A 508 6.97 -8.16 32.56
C PHE A 508 7.05 -6.83 31.82
N VAL A 509 5.97 -6.03 31.80
CA VAL A 509 5.97 -4.69 31.18
C VAL A 509 6.94 -3.74 31.91
N ASP A 510 6.97 -3.73 33.25
CA ASP A 510 7.92 -2.87 34.00
C ASP A 510 9.39 -3.27 33.74
N ASP A 511 9.71 -4.56 33.73
CA ASP A 511 11.08 -5.03 33.50
C ASP A 511 11.56 -4.74 32.06
N VAL A 512 10.71 -4.83 31.04
CA VAL A 512 11.04 -4.40 29.67
C VAL A 512 11.29 -2.89 29.60
N ILE A 513 10.38 -2.07 30.15
CA ILE A 513 10.56 -0.60 30.22
C ILE A 513 11.86 -0.24 30.94
N LYS A 514 12.17 -0.93 32.04
CA LYS A 514 13.37 -0.75 32.86
C LYS A 514 14.65 -1.21 32.16
N GLU A 515 14.61 -2.27 31.36
CA GLU A 515 15.75 -2.70 30.52
C GLU A 515 16.01 -1.68 29.41
N LEU A 516 14.99 -1.31 28.64
CA LEU A 516 15.10 -0.35 27.55
C LEU A 516 15.51 1.05 28.03
N SER A 517 15.02 1.49 29.19
CA SER A 517 15.46 2.72 29.86
C SER A 517 16.95 2.72 30.24
N GLN A 518 17.66 1.59 30.26
CA GLN A 518 19.11 1.58 30.50
C GLN A 518 19.92 1.84 29.23
N ARG A 519 19.30 1.75 28.04
CA ARG A 519 19.95 2.04 26.75
C ARG A 519 20.13 3.55 26.59
N ALA A 520 21.29 3.98 26.10
CA ALA A 520 21.67 5.39 26.03
C ALA A 520 20.90 6.22 24.97
N ASN A 521 20.20 5.53 24.06
CA ASN A 521 19.44 6.10 22.95
C ASN A 521 17.93 6.18 23.20
N ILE A 522 17.44 5.89 24.42
CA ILE A 522 16.02 5.97 24.79
C ILE A 522 15.77 7.17 25.70
N ASP A 523 14.75 7.96 25.37
CA ASP A 523 14.24 9.05 26.18
C ASP A 523 13.29 8.50 27.27
N LYS A 524 13.67 8.73 28.53
CA LYS A 524 12.98 8.22 29.72
C LYS A 524 11.72 8.99 30.05
N GLU A 525 11.63 10.24 29.60
CA GLU A 525 10.47 11.09 29.84
C GLU A 525 9.41 10.93 28.74
N ARG A 526 9.75 10.28 27.61
CA ARG A 526 8.85 10.05 26.45
C ARG A 526 8.67 8.55 26.17
N ILE A 527 8.20 7.82 27.18
CA ILE A 527 7.79 6.42 27.08
C ILE A 527 6.27 6.36 27.04
N TYR A 528 5.68 5.77 26.00
CA TYR A 528 4.24 5.68 25.81
C TYR A 528 3.80 4.21 25.70
N LEU A 529 2.51 3.95 25.93
CA LEU A 529 1.89 2.64 25.70
C LEU A 529 0.93 2.70 24.52
N LEU A 530 0.94 1.67 23.69
CA LEU A 530 -0.07 1.36 22.69
C LEU A 530 -0.57 -0.06 22.94
N GLY A 531 -1.87 -0.22 23.16
CA GLY A 531 -2.50 -1.53 23.20
C GLY A 531 -3.60 -1.69 22.16
N ASN A 532 -3.91 -2.93 21.82
CA ASN A 532 -5.06 -3.31 21.01
C ASN A 532 -5.86 -4.41 21.72
N SER A 533 -7.19 -4.28 21.79
CA SER A 533 -8.10 -5.28 22.39
C SER A 533 -7.65 -5.67 23.81
N ASN A 534 -7.48 -6.96 24.12
CA ASN A 534 -6.90 -7.44 25.39
C ASN A 534 -5.55 -6.77 25.76
N GLY A 535 -4.71 -6.44 24.78
CA GLY A 535 -3.46 -5.69 24.99
C GLY A 535 -3.69 -4.24 25.41
N ALA A 536 -4.80 -3.62 25.02
CA ALA A 536 -5.22 -2.31 25.53
C ALA A 536 -5.81 -2.40 26.94
N THR A 537 -6.59 -3.43 27.27
CA THR A 537 -6.99 -3.71 28.66
C THR A 537 -5.76 -3.82 29.57
N MET A 538 -4.73 -4.52 29.11
CA MET A 538 -3.43 -4.62 29.80
C MET A 538 -2.68 -3.28 29.87
N ALA A 539 -2.62 -2.50 28.79
CA ALA A 539 -1.99 -1.18 28.78
C ALA A 539 -2.68 -0.22 29.76
N GLN A 540 -4.01 -0.23 29.83
CA GLN A 540 -4.79 0.54 30.77
C GLN A 540 -4.48 0.12 32.21
N ARG A 541 -4.51 -1.19 32.52
CA ARG A 541 -4.17 -1.72 33.84
C ARG A 541 -2.76 -1.29 34.29
N TYR A 542 -1.76 -1.50 33.43
CA TYR A 542 -0.38 -1.12 33.74
C TYR A 542 -0.25 0.38 34.02
N ALA A 543 -0.87 1.22 33.18
CA ALA A 543 -0.82 2.67 33.34
C ALA A 543 -1.57 3.19 34.57
N CYS A 544 -2.63 2.51 35.04
CA CYS A 544 -3.29 2.83 36.30
C CYS A 544 -2.32 2.69 37.51
N GLU A 545 -1.50 1.64 37.53
CA GLU A 545 -0.60 1.35 38.65
C GLU A 545 0.77 2.03 38.53
N ASN A 546 1.31 2.07 37.31
CA ASN A 546 2.68 2.48 37.00
C ASN A 546 2.73 3.81 36.22
N SER A 547 1.76 4.70 36.42
CA SER A 547 1.64 6.01 35.74
C SER A 547 2.90 6.88 35.80
N ALA A 548 3.80 6.65 36.76
CA ALA A 548 5.08 7.35 36.86
C ALA A 548 6.18 6.84 35.90
N ARG A 549 5.89 5.81 35.08
CA ARG A 549 6.82 5.20 34.11
C ARG A 549 6.59 5.65 32.67
N VAL A 550 5.46 6.31 32.40
CA VAL A 550 4.94 6.56 31.06
C VAL A 550 4.38 7.98 30.96
N ALA A 551 4.44 8.56 29.76
CA ALA A 551 3.98 9.91 29.45
C ALA A 551 2.60 9.96 28.78
N GLY A 552 2.09 8.81 28.29
CA GLY A 552 0.75 8.70 27.72
C GLY A 552 0.38 7.28 27.31
N VAL A 553 -0.90 7.05 27.07
CA VAL A 553 -1.44 5.75 26.65
C VAL A 553 -2.44 5.87 25.50
N VAL A 554 -2.35 4.95 24.53
CA VAL A 554 -3.30 4.76 23.43
C VAL A 554 -3.95 3.39 23.58
N LEU A 555 -5.28 3.38 23.64
CA LEU A 555 -6.12 2.20 23.83
C LEU A 555 -7.00 2.00 22.61
N LEU A 556 -6.73 0.96 21.82
CA LEU A 556 -7.53 0.62 20.66
C LEU A 556 -8.49 -0.53 20.99
N ILE A 557 -9.77 -0.34 20.66
CA ILE A 557 -10.85 -1.36 20.66
C ILE A 557 -10.95 -2.16 21.97
N SER A 558 -11.02 -1.48 23.12
CA SER A 558 -11.02 -2.14 24.42
C SER A 558 -11.79 -1.40 25.51
N GLN A 559 -12.50 -2.13 26.36
CA GLN A 559 -13.02 -1.63 27.62
C GLN A 559 -12.72 -2.61 28.77
N MET A 560 -12.58 -2.09 29.99
CA MET A 560 -12.35 -2.90 31.19
C MET A 560 -13.62 -3.66 31.60
N PRO A 561 -13.53 -4.84 32.24
CA PRO A 561 -14.68 -5.51 32.85
C PRO A 561 -15.45 -4.60 33.84
N PRO A 562 -16.79 -4.71 33.96
CA PRO A 562 -17.60 -3.88 34.84
C PRO A 562 -17.08 -3.85 36.28
N GLY A 563 -16.82 -2.66 36.81
CA GLY A 563 -16.30 -2.48 38.17
C GLY A 563 -14.78 -2.67 38.31
N HIS A 564 -14.05 -2.96 37.23
CA HIS A 564 -12.59 -2.97 37.18
C HIS A 564 -11.97 -1.81 36.39
N THR A 565 -12.79 -0.91 35.84
CA THR A 565 -12.33 0.37 35.30
C THR A 565 -11.46 1.10 36.32
N CYS A 566 -10.27 1.49 35.91
CA CYS A 566 -9.30 2.18 36.74
C CYS A 566 -8.79 3.46 36.06
N GLY A 567 -8.16 4.32 36.86
CA GLY A 567 -7.38 5.44 36.38
C GLY A 567 -6.07 5.62 37.16
N PRO A 568 -5.14 6.42 36.65
CA PRO A 568 -3.79 6.61 37.18
C PRO A 568 -3.78 7.48 38.44
N SER A 569 -2.75 7.28 39.27
CA SER A 569 -2.51 8.10 40.48
C SER A 569 -1.83 9.47 40.21
N LYS A 570 -1.53 9.76 38.94
CA LYS A 570 -0.90 10.99 38.43
C LYS A 570 -1.62 11.44 37.17
N ALA A 571 -1.44 12.69 36.75
CA ALA A 571 -1.93 13.12 35.45
C ALA A 571 -1.21 12.32 34.34
N LEU A 572 -1.99 11.64 33.50
CA LEU A 572 -1.49 10.85 32.38
C LEU A 572 -2.53 10.94 31.25
N PRO A 573 -2.16 11.48 30.08
CA PRO A 573 -3.08 11.60 28.95
C PRO A 573 -3.43 10.22 28.39
N MET A 574 -4.67 10.09 27.94
CA MET A 574 -5.21 8.88 27.33
C MET A 574 -5.85 9.24 25.99
N PHE A 575 -5.59 8.43 24.97
CA PHE A 575 -6.41 8.34 23.77
C PHE A 575 -7.09 6.98 23.74
N HIS A 576 -8.42 6.97 23.60
CA HIS A 576 -9.23 5.77 23.48
C HIS A 576 -9.96 5.77 22.12
N TYR A 577 -9.89 4.67 21.37
CA TYR A 577 -10.58 4.46 20.10
C TYR A 577 -11.42 3.18 20.17
N TYR A 578 -12.63 3.19 19.61
CA TYR A 578 -13.48 2.01 19.51
C TYR A 578 -14.45 2.09 18.32
N GLY A 579 -14.87 0.92 17.82
CA GLY A 579 -15.89 0.80 16.79
C GLY A 579 -17.31 0.91 17.35
N GLY A 580 -18.19 1.64 16.67
CA GLY A 580 -19.60 1.80 17.01
C GLY A 580 -20.44 0.56 16.71
N LEU A 581 -19.92 -0.33 15.87
CA LEU A 581 -20.49 -1.65 15.56
C LEU A 581 -19.69 -2.79 16.22
N ASP A 582 -18.81 -2.49 17.19
CA ASP A 582 -18.07 -3.49 17.96
C ASP A 582 -19.02 -4.31 18.85
N ASP A 583 -19.07 -5.61 18.60
CA ASP A 583 -19.84 -6.63 19.32
C ASP A 583 -18.93 -7.77 19.79
N ASN A 584 -17.61 -7.54 19.83
CA ASN A 584 -16.63 -8.39 20.50
C ASN A 584 -16.21 -7.78 21.84
N VAL A 585 -16.11 -6.45 21.90
CA VAL A 585 -15.93 -5.67 23.12
C VAL A 585 -16.98 -4.55 23.13
N GLY A 586 -18.10 -4.82 23.79
CA GLY A 586 -19.27 -3.94 23.79
C GLY A 586 -19.01 -2.58 24.46
N HIS A 587 -19.37 -1.50 23.77
CA HIS A 587 -19.05 -0.12 24.16
C HIS A 587 -20.13 0.59 24.98
N ASP A 588 -21.32 0.01 25.14
CA ASP A 588 -22.48 0.60 25.82
C ASP A 588 -22.73 0.04 27.24
N GLY A 589 -22.09 -1.09 27.59
CA GLY A 589 -22.24 -1.78 28.87
C GLY A 589 -23.25 -2.92 28.89
N GLU A 590 -23.88 -3.22 27.75
CA GLU A 590 -24.72 -4.41 27.58
C GLU A 590 -23.88 -5.66 27.26
N ALA A 591 -24.53 -6.82 27.13
CA ALA A 591 -23.86 -8.06 26.74
C ALA A 591 -23.65 -8.14 25.22
N THR A 592 -22.44 -8.51 24.79
CA THR A 592 -22.11 -8.84 23.40
C THR A 592 -22.87 -10.09 22.92
N SER A 593 -22.95 -10.32 21.62
CA SER A 593 -23.60 -11.53 21.07
C SER A 593 -22.93 -12.85 21.47
N ASP A 594 -21.64 -12.84 21.84
CA ASP A 594 -20.93 -13.98 22.41
C ASP A 594 -20.97 -14.03 23.97
N GLY A 595 -21.70 -13.11 24.60
CA GLY A 595 -22.09 -13.17 26.01
C GLY A 595 -21.08 -12.58 27.00
N TRP A 596 -20.16 -11.73 26.56
CA TRP A 596 -19.28 -10.94 27.43
C TRP A 596 -19.92 -9.60 27.77
N ILE A 597 -19.59 -9.04 28.94
CA ILE A 597 -20.09 -7.74 29.40
C ILE A 597 -18.89 -6.89 29.79
N PHE A 598 -18.77 -5.72 29.19
CA PHE A 598 -17.69 -4.76 29.45
C PHE A 598 -18.25 -3.49 30.09
N SER A 599 -17.38 -2.61 30.58
CA SER A 599 -17.77 -1.26 30.98
C SER A 599 -18.07 -0.42 29.73
N SER A 600 -19.02 0.52 29.79
CA SER A 600 -19.23 1.42 28.66
C SER A 600 -17.96 2.23 28.33
N ALA A 601 -17.74 2.56 27.06
CA ALA A 601 -16.64 3.42 26.62
C ALA A 601 -16.67 4.81 27.31
N ALA A 602 -17.88 5.30 27.59
CA ALA A 602 -18.11 6.52 28.35
C ALA A 602 -17.65 6.38 29.80
N ASP A 603 -17.95 5.27 30.48
CA ASP A 603 -17.47 5.01 31.84
C ASP A 603 -15.96 4.75 31.88
N ASN A 604 -15.41 4.04 30.89
CA ASN A 604 -13.99 3.72 30.80
C ASN A 604 -13.14 5.00 30.82
N THR A 605 -13.54 5.99 30.02
CA THR A 605 -12.86 7.28 29.92
C THR A 605 -13.25 8.26 31.03
N ARG A 606 -14.50 8.24 31.53
CA ARG A 606 -14.95 9.05 32.66
C ARG A 606 -14.17 8.73 33.94
N VAL A 607 -14.01 7.47 34.29
CA VAL A 607 -13.28 7.06 35.51
C VAL A 607 -11.82 7.48 35.42
N TRP A 608 -11.18 7.34 34.25
CA TRP A 608 -9.82 7.85 34.03
C TRP A 608 -9.74 9.37 34.23
N ALA A 609 -10.68 10.12 33.63
CA ALA A 609 -10.79 11.56 33.75
C ALA A 609 -10.99 12.03 35.21
N GLU A 610 -11.83 11.34 35.99
CA GLU A 610 -12.01 11.58 37.42
C GLU A 610 -10.71 11.37 38.20
N HIS A 611 -9.95 10.31 37.89
CA HIS A 611 -8.66 10.01 38.52
C HIS A 611 -7.56 11.05 38.21
N VAL A 612 -7.48 11.54 36.96
CA VAL A 612 -6.56 12.66 36.59
C VAL A 612 -7.11 14.04 36.99
N GLY A 613 -8.26 14.10 37.66
CA GLY A 613 -8.81 15.31 38.27
C GLY A 613 -9.49 16.28 37.30
N CYS A 614 -10.06 15.80 36.20
CA CYS A 614 -10.94 16.59 35.33
C CYS A 614 -12.24 16.94 36.08
N GLN A 615 -12.66 18.21 36.02
CA GLN A 615 -13.83 18.70 36.76
C GLN A 615 -15.08 18.93 35.89
N ASN A 616 -14.91 18.96 34.57
CA ASN A 616 -15.94 19.29 33.61
C ASN A 616 -16.38 18.04 32.82
N PRO A 617 -17.65 17.97 32.37
CA PRO A 617 -18.10 16.93 31.43
C PRO A 617 -17.33 17.03 30.10
N PRO A 618 -17.26 15.93 29.32
CA PRO A 618 -16.47 15.91 28.10
C PRO A 618 -17.05 16.86 27.05
N GLN A 619 -16.16 17.50 26.30
CA GLN A 619 -16.48 18.39 25.19
C GLN A 619 -16.28 17.65 23.86
N LEU A 620 -16.82 18.19 22.77
CA LEU A 620 -16.47 17.71 21.42
C LEU A 620 -14.97 17.95 21.16
N TRP A 621 -14.26 16.92 20.69
CA TRP A 621 -12.87 17.03 20.24
C TRP A 621 -12.89 17.13 18.72
N GLN A 622 -12.53 18.29 18.18
CA GLN A 622 -12.43 18.54 16.75
C GLN A 622 -10.95 18.63 16.37
N SER A 623 -10.55 17.86 15.36
CA SER A 623 -9.21 17.94 14.77
C SER A 623 -9.31 17.66 13.27
N ASP A 624 -8.45 18.31 12.47
CA ASP A 624 -8.37 18.08 11.02
C ASP A 624 -8.09 16.60 10.66
N LEU A 625 -7.58 15.81 11.63
CA LEU A 625 -7.23 14.40 11.48
C LEU A 625 -8.38 13.44 11.85
N SER A 626 -9.14 13.69 12.91
CA SER A 626 -10.35 12.91 13.22
C SER A 626 -11.47 13.16 12.22
N ASP A 627 -11.61 14.42 11.77
CA ASP A 627 -12.61 14.82 10.78
C ASP A 627 -12.34 14.16 9.40
N LYS A 628 -11.08 13.78 9.12
CA LYS A 628 -10.69 13.02 7.92
C LYS A 628 -11.28 11.59 7.90
N PHE A 629 -11.42 10.98 9.07
CA PHE A 629 -11.92 9.60 9.23
C PHE A 629 -13.40 9.54 9.64
N GLY A 630 -14.03 10.68 9.94
CA GLY A 630 -15.44 10.73 10.34
C GLY A 630 -15.68 10.29 11.80
N TRP A 631 -14.63 10.20 12.63
CA TRP A 631 -14.74 9.78 14.02
C TRP A 631 -15.52 10.77 14.89
N GLU A 632 -16.42 10.26 15.71
CA GLU A 632 -17.13 11.01 16.75
C GLU A 632 -16.25 11.06 18.01
N CYS A 633 -15.46 12.13 18.16
CA CYS A 633 -14.51 12.29 19.25
C CYS A 633 -14.97 13.24 20.36
N SER A 634 -14.68 12.87 21.60
CA SER A 634 -14.93 13.67 22.82
C SER A 634 -13.67 13.76 23.69
N VAL A 635 -13.59 14.78 24.54
CA VAL A 635 -12.41 15.07 25.36
C VAL A 635 -12.75 15.63 26.73
N TYR A 636 -12.12 15.10 27.77
CA TYR A 636 -12.03 15.78 29.07
C TYR A 636 -10.81 16.69 29.12
N ARG A 637 -11.01 17.91 29.62
CA ARG A 637 -10.01 18.96 29.77
C ARG A 637 -10.01 19.52 31.19
N ASP A 638 -9.06 20.42 31.47
CA ASP A 638 -8.85 21.04 32.77
C ASP A 638 -8.60 20.00 33.89
N CYS A 639 -7.85 18.96 33.52
CA CYS A 639 -7.53 17.81 34.35
C CYS A 639 -6.32 18.08 35.24
N GLY A 640 -6.58 18.26 36.54
CA GLY A 640 -5.55 18.52 37.53
C GLY A 640 -4.74 19.79 37.25
N SER A 641 -3.50 19.81 37.75
CA SER A 641 -2.58 20.96 37.57
C SER A 641 -1.69 20.86 36.33
N GLU A 642 -1.57 19.67 35.73
CA GLU A 642 -0.61 19.35 34.65
C GLU A 642 -1.24 19.44 33.25
N LYS A 643 -2.56 19.69 33.16
CA LYS A 643 -3.32 19.94 31.91
C LYS A 643 -3.24 18.81 30.88
N VAL A 644 -3.41 17.57 31.33
CA VAL A 644 -3.59 16.43 30.43
C VAL A 644 -4.99 16.42 29.80
N GLU A 645 -5.10 15.82 28.62
CA GLU A 645 -6.38 15.51 27.96
C GLU A 645 -6.71 14.00 28.06
N VAL A 646 -8.00 13.68 28.14
CA VAL A 646 -8.52 12.30 28.02
C VAL A 646 -9.48 12.28 26.84
N VAL A 647 -9.03 11.73 25.71
CA VAL A 647 -9.77 11.70 24.44
C VAL A 647 -10.41 10.32 24.24
N SER A 648 -11.66 10.30 23.79
CA SER A 648 -12.37 9.09 23.37
C SER A 648 -13.04 9.32 22.02
N CYS A 649 -12.64 8.54 21.02
CA CYS A 649 -13.17 8.56 19.65
C CYS A 649 -13.94 7.28 19.35
N LYS A 650 -15.16 7.44 18.82
CA LYS A 650 -15.95 6.35 18.23
C LYS A 650 -15.90 6.46 16.72
N ASP A 651 -15.56 5.37 16.05
CA ASP A 651 -15.80 5.21 14.62
C ASP A 651 -17.22 4.66 14.41
N PRO A 652 -18.16 5.38 13.79
CA PRO A 652 -19.56 4.95 13.72
C PRO A 652 -19.79 3.71 12.85
N ASP A 653 -18.92 3.44 11.86
CA ASP A 653 -19.13 2.42 10.83
C ASP A 653 -18.26 1.17 11.01
N GLN A 654 -17.37 1.17 12.02
CA GLN A 654 -16.37 0.11 12.25
C GLN A 654 -16.76 -0.87 13.37
N HIS A 655 -16.34 -2.13 13.20
CA HIS A 655 -16.44 -3.23 14.16
C HIS A 655 -15.21 -3.29 15.09
N HIS A 656 -14.86 -4.48 15.61
CA HIS A 656 -13.68 -4.72 16.48
C HIS A 656 -12.32 -4.63 15.76
N GLU A 657 -12.01 -3.48 15.18
CA GLU A 657 -10.79 -3.26 14.39
C GLU A 657 -10.46 -1.76 14.32
N LEU A 658 -9.20 -1.39 14.09
CA LEU A 658 -8.82 -0.06 13.59
C LEU A 658 -8.76 -0.11 12.06
N GLY A 659 -9.90 0.13 11.40
CA GLY A 659 -10.10 -0.18 9.98
C GLY A 659 -9.20 0.62 9.01
N GLU A 660 -8.92 1.88 9.34
CA GLU A 660 -8.16 2.79 8.48
C GLU A 660 -6.64 2.54 8.54
N GLN A 661 -6.16 1.90 9.61
CA GLN A 661 -4.75 1.49 9.70
C GLN A 661 -4.54 0.04 9.26
N ARG A 662 -5.52 -0.85 9.44
CA ARG A 662 -5.31 -2.28 9.23
C ARG A 662 -5.09 -2.65 7.78
N ILE A 663 -4.14 -3.55 7.58
CA ILE A 663 -3.82 -4.25 6.33
C ILE A 663 -4.59 -5.58 6.32
N PRO A 664 -5.71 -5.73 5.59
CA PRO A 664 -6.67 -6.82 5.82
C PRO A 664 -6.17 -8.24 5.52
N TRP A 665 -5.29 -8.41 4.52
CA TRP A 665 -4.77 -9.73 4.12
C TRP A 665 -3.66 -10.26 5.04
N ILE A 666 -3.16 -9.48 5.99
CA ILE A 666 -2.18 -9.97 6.97
C ILE A 666 -2.91 -10.60 8.16
N PRO A 667 -2.66 -11.89 8.47
CA PRO A 667 -3.23 -12.54 9.64
C PRO A 667 -2.66 -11.94 10.93
N ALA A 668 -3.51 -11.60 11.91
CA ALA A 668 -3.06 -11.04 13.18
C ALA A 668 -2.17 -11.98 14.00
N ASN A 669 -2.23 -13.29 13.74
CA ASN A 669 -1.42 -14.33 14.38
C ASN A 669 -0.15 -14.70 13.60
N CYS A 670 0.17 -14.02 12.49
CA CYS A 670 1.38 -14.31 11.73
C CYS A 670 2.66 -13.98 12.53
N VAL A 671 3.80 -14.53 12.12
CA VAL A 671 5.10 -14.25 12.74
C VAL A 671 6.16 -13.87 11.71
N THR A 672 7.03 -12.93 12.03
CA THR A 672 8.24 -12.68 11.24
C THR A 672 9.30 -13.76 11.50
N GLU A 673 10.33 -13.87 10.65
CA GLU A 673 11.40 -14.85 10.84
C GLU A 673 12.06 -14.80 12.22
N SER A 674 12.20 -13.61 12.81
CA SER A 674 12.78 -13.43 14.15
C SER A 674 11.93 -14.04 15.27
N GLN A 675 10.62 -14.21 15.05
CA GLN A 675 9.68 -14.83 16.00
C GLN A 675 9.29 -16.28 15.63
N ALA A 676 9.48 -16.71 14.38
CA ALA A 676 9.11 -18.06 13.93
C ALA A 676 9.75 -19.20 14.76
N GLY A 677 10.91 -18.95 15.36
CA GLY A 677 11.59 -19.91 16.24
C GLY A 677 10.96 -20.08 17.63
N SER A 678 10.26 -19.08 18.17
CA SER A 678 9.59 -19.16 19.49
C SER A 678 8.14 -19.62 19.37
N LEU A 679 7.47 -19.32 18.26
CA LEU A 679 6.07 -19.69 17.97
C LEU A 679 5.96 -20.64 16.75
N PRO A 680 6.51 -21.86 16.83
CA PRO A 680 6.51 -22.80 15.72
C PRO A 680 5.08 -23.19 15.29
N GLY A 681 4.80 -23.09 14.00
CA GLY A 681 3.50 -23.42 13.42
C GLY A 681 2.55 -22.24 13.22
N GLN A 682 2.93 -21.01 13.62
CA GLN A 682 2.27 -19.81 13.11
C GLN A 682 2.66 -19.57 11.63
N PRO A 683 1.76 -18.99 10.82
CA PRO A 683 2.10 -18.61 9.45
C PRO A 683 3.15 -17.50 9.46
N LEU A 684 4.08 -17.53 8.51
CA LEU A 684 4.96 -16.36 8.32
C LEU A 684 4.10 -15.16 7.91
N CYS A 685 4.39 -14.00 8.50
CA CYS A 685 3.83 -12.76 7.99
C CYS A 685 4.31 -12.55 6.56
N PRO A 686 3.45 -12.13 5.62
CA PRO A 686 3.93 -11.65 4.34
C PRO A 686 4.97 -10.55 4.61
N ASP A 687 6.15 -10.64 3.98
CA ASP A 687 7.13 -9.55 3.96
C ASP A 687 6.70 -8.45 2.99
N ASN A 688 5.40 -8.15 3.03
CA ASN A 688 4.64 -7.36 2.09
C ASN A 688 3.45 -6.68 2.80
N ALA A 689 3.70 -6.09 3.96
CA ALA A 689 2.77 -5.15 4.58
C ALA A 689 2.83 -3.85 3.80
N SER A 690 1.83 -3.61 2.93
CA SER A 690 1.75 -2.34 2.22
C SER A 690 1.75 -1.19 3.20
N VAL A 691 2.39 -0.07 2.85
CA VAL A 691 1.99 1.18 3.47
C VAL A 691 0.60 1.44 2.92
N ARG A 692 -0.43 1.24 3.73
CA ARG A 692 -1.64 2.05 3.53
C ARG A 692 -1.24 3.48 3.86
N PRO A 693 -1.34 4.45 2.92
CA PRO A 693 -1.07 5.86 3.21
C PRO A 693 -2.26 6.46 3.99
N GLN A 694 -2.60 5.85 5.12
CA GLN A 694 -3.71 6.25 5.98
C GLN A 694 -3.21 6.48 7.41
N SER A 695 -3.60 7.64 7.90
CA SER A 695 -2.92 8.42 8.94
C SER A 695 -3.56 8.25 10.32
N ALA A 696 -4.13 7.08 10.62
CA ALA A 696 -4.79 6.83 11.90
C ALA A 696 -3.75 6.82 13.04
N MET A 697 -2.62 6.14 12.82
CA MET A 697 -1.48 6.22 13.73
C MET A 697 -0.87 7.63 13.83
N ASP A 698 -0.91 8.44 12.77
CA ASP A 698 -0.46 9.84 12.86
C ASP A 698 -1.37 10.67 13.82
N VAL A 699 -2.66 10.31 13.98
CA VAL A 699 -3.57 10.95 14.97
C VAL A 699 -3.11 10.64 16.38
N PHE A 700 -2.93 9.35 16.69
CA PHE A 700 -2.55 8.92 18.03
C PHE A 700 -1.13 9.41 18.39
N TRP A 701 -0.20 9.34 17.43
CA TRP A 701 1.16 9.86 17.60
C TRP A 701 1.16 11.37 17.78
N GLY A 702 0.43 12.13 16.96
CA GLY A 702 0.27 13.57 17.12
C GLY A 702 -0.36 13.97 18.46
N PHE A 703 -1.20 13.11 19.03
CA PHE A 703 -1.74 13.31 20.38
C PHE A 703 -0.76 12.98 21.51
N ILE A 704 -0.06 11.84 21.49
CA ILE A 704 0.83 11.45 22.60
C ILE A 704 2.16 12.19 22.60
N SER A 705 2.72 12.48 21.42
CA SER A 705 4.05 13.11 21.28
C SER A 705 4.14 14.58 21.70
N GLN A 706 3.01 15.21 22.06
CA GLN A 706 2.96 16.56 22.65
C GLN A 706 3.27 16.57 24.16
N TYR A 707 3.30 15.39 24.80
CA TYR A 707 3.58 15.16 26.22
C TYR A 707 4.92 14.46 26.40
#